data_AF-A0A2D5Z3F0-F1
#
_entry.id   AF-A0A2D5Z3F0-F1
#
_cell.length_a   1.000
_cell.length_b   1.000
_cell.length_c   1.000
_cell.angle_alpha   90.00
_cell.angle_beta   90.00
_cell.angle_gamma   90.00
#
_symmetry.space_group_name_H-M   'P 1'
#
loop_
_entity.id
_entity.type
_entity.pdbx_description
1 polymer ?
#
loop_
_entity_poly.entity_id
_entity_poly.type
_entity_poly.pdbx_seq_one_letter_code
_entity_poly.pdbx_strand_id
1 'polypeptide(L)'
;MCRHDESLECRAMKSSLILLPALASIVLISCAATGPPPSLPPGAVGYWSFDEADIDGTTIRDTSGGGHDGRVERAALVTGRIGEALELEGSGDGITIDGLSLEGSQQSVCLWINRKAAGLRRLVFINGLCQVGFSGREIFVHTGRPGRADTNMPLTDLDIPVDRWTHLAVTWDTAADADHVKVYLDGQLRATGTLDAARDRPLKIETLRIGHTGEPGGINQSFAGVIDELVLYDTALPESRIRDYVNATMAATGRQAPMTPRTIVSQTSVSALPPYVPQSRYTGRKKLLRVASELVSRMLYSPSIAEADLPRRVRLWQRTGLDGLVFNLTSHHREGERALYHNMAGQWWALNPRTYDEFVPEIKAFQSVQDWGRLTDNFLWSSYAVWQDGPRMRVQNWFSDDDWKIILNNVSIQARVARECGFKGLMFDTEQYEGHHAEGAWHIPFSYLNYKEDGYAKADEAEPRPFEEVAAKIRQRGTQYARAVCAGFPGLKLLIIPGLYEWTAREGDGPLEEKHHGLYPAFIDGVLEGLDENATLIGGSELTYSQTRYIDIGNERRRFDESIEKLSGVSDALRKKTSFAAGIWVDTDRSWSDSDVTKNVRNPADHETAVRNAFKASDEYAWIYGEQSHFLGDDPTPLMLEYFRANEKAHHD
;
A
#
# COMPACT_ATOMS: atom_id res chain seq x y z
N MET A 1 -54.52 -3.58 82.69
CA MET A 1 -53.59 -4.39 83.50
C MET A 1 -52.55 -4.96 82.54
N CYS A 2 -51.31 -4.42 82.56
CA CYS A 2 -50.17 -4.70 81.64
C CYS A 2 -50.42 -4.35 80.14
N ARG A 3 -49.66 -3.44 79.49
CA ARG A 3 -48.25 -3.50 79.00
C ARG A 3 -48.06 -4.53 77.86
N HIS A 4 -47.43 -4.26 76.70
CA HIS A 4 -46.78 -3.06 76.10
C HIS A 4 -46.82 -3.19 74.55
N ASP A 5 -46.68 -2.06 73.81
CA ASP A 5 -45.92 -1.77 72.55
C ASP A 5 -45.47 -2.94 71.62
N GLU A 6 -45.31 -2.85 70.28
CA GLU A 6 -45.49 -1.83 69.22
C GLU A 6 -45.43 -2.56 67.82
N SER A 7 -45.62 -1.99 66.61
CA SER A 7 -46.00 -0.64 66.14
C SER A 7 -46.92 -0.70 64.88
N LEU A 8 -46.41 -0.45 63.65
CA LEU A 8 -47.13 -0.44 62.35
C LEU A 8 -46.25 -1.09 61.25
N GLU A 9 -46.79 -1.64 60.14
CA GLU A 9 -47.12 -0.88 58.92
C GLU A 9 -48.31 -1.44 58.09
N CYS A 10 -48.88 -0.58 57.23
CA CYS A 10 -50.24 -0.71 56.70
C CYS A 10 -50.33 -1.39 55.32
N ARG A 11 -51.38 -2.20 55.09
CA ARG A 11 -51.69 -2.85 53.79
C ARG A 11 -52.94 -2.26 53.11
N ALA A 12 -52.73 -1.79 51.88
CA ALA A 12 -53.54 -2.01 50.67
C ALA A 12 -55.09 -1.88 50.65
N MET A 13 -55.59 -1.06 49.70
CA MET A 13 -56.81 -1.30 48.89
C MET A 13 -56.56 -0.69 47.49
N LYS A 14 -56.39 -1.49 46.41
CA LYS A 14 -57.40 -2.17 45.56
C LYS A 14 -58.36 -1.25 44.78
N SER A 15 -58.21 -1.26 43.45
CA SER A 15 -59.28 -1.12 42.45
C SER A 15 -58.82 -1.79 41.15
N SER A 16 -59.74 -2.35 40.36
CA SER A 16 -59.44 -3.35 39.31
C SER A 16 -59.82 -2.90 37.90
N LEU A 17 -59.05 -3.31 36.87
CA LEU A 17 -59.55 -3.42 35.49
C LEU A 17 -58.79 -4.46 34.64
N ILE A 18 -59.49 -5.57 34.36
CA ILE A 18 -59.54 -6.47 33.17
C ILE A 18 -58.27 -6.82 32.36
N LEU A 19 -58.14 -8.13 32.06
CA LEU A 19 -57.06 -8.84 31.34
C LEU A 19 -57.20 -8.89 29.80
N LEU A 20 -56.07 -9.05 29.10
CA LEU A 20 -55.75 -10.14 28.13
C LEU A 20 -54.20 -10.17 27.91
N PRO A 21 -53.58 -11.28 27.48
CA PRO A 21 -52.21 -11.62 27.92
C PRO A 21 -51.09 -11.29 26.93
N ALA A 22 -49.91 -10.99 27.48
CA ALA A 22 -48.62 -11.16 26.81
C ALA A 22 -47.87 -12.32 27.48
N LEU A 23 -47.45 -13.33 26.70
CA LEU A 23 -46.55 -14.37 27.21
C LEU A 23 -45.15 -13.80 27.37
N ALA A 24 -44.70 -13.62 28.61
CA ALA A 24 -43.28 -13.47 28.93
C ALA A 24 -42.70 -14.86 29.22
N SER A 25 -42.01 -15.44 28.24
CA SER A 25 -41.19 -16.64 28.49
C SER A 25 -40.04 -16.28 29.42
N ILE A 26 -40.08 -16.80 30.65
CA ILE A 26 -38.97 -16.69 31.59
C ILE A 26 -37.81 -17.52 31.04
N VAL A 27 -36.86 -16.85 30.37
CA VAL A 27 -35.54 -17.44 30.12
C VAL A 27 -34.82 -17.47 31.45
N LEU A 28 -34.79 -18.64 32.06
CA LEU A 28 -33.79 -18.97 33.08
C LEU A 28 -32.43 -18.86 32.41
N ILE A 29 -31.76 -17.71 32.58
CA ILE A 29 -30.35 -17.58 32.26
C ILE A 29 -29.62 -18.50 33.24
N SER A 30 -29.34 -19.71 32.76
CA SER A 30 -28.33 -20.57 33.38
C SER A 30 -27.04 -19.76 33.34
N CYS A 31 -26.59 -19.32 34.52
CA CYS A 31 -25.25 -18.80 34.68
C CYS A 31 -24.30 -19.96 34.40
N ALA A 32 -23.87 -20.08 33.14
CA ALA A 32 -22.76 -20.93 32.77
C ALA A 32 -21.57 -20.45 33.60
N ALA A 33 -21.01 -21.35 34.41
CA ALA A 33 -19.94 -20.99 35.31
C ALA A 33 -18.78 -20.39 34.51
N THR A 34 -18.51 -19.10 34.72
CA THR A 34 -17.27 -18.48 34.30
C THR A 34 -16.17 -19.22 35.05
N GLY A 35 -15.50 -20.16 34.38
CA GLY A 35 -14.22 -20.66 34.84
C GLY A 35 -13.26 -19.48 35.02
N PRO A 36 -12.21 -19.61 35.85
CA PRO A 36 -11.15 -18.61 35.82
C PRO A 36 -10.64 -18.46 34.37
N PRO A 37 -10.18 -17.27 33.96
CA PRO A 37 -9.48 -17.11 32.70
C PRO A 37 -8.36 -18.17 32.61
N PRO A 38 -8.02 -18.66 31.40
CA PRO A 38 -6.99 -19.68 31.25
C PRO A 38 -5.74 -19.26 32.00
N SER A 39 -5.28 -20.13 32.92
CA SER A 39 -4.10 -19.86 33.73
C SER A 39 -2.90 -19.60 32.84
N LEU A 40 -2.07 -18.62 33.21
CA LEU A 40 -0.83 -18.23 32.54
C LEU A 40 -0.18 -19.43 31.81
N PRO A 41 0.05 -19.36 30.49
CA PRO A 41 0.52 -20.50 29.71
C PRO A 41 1.83 -21.09 30.31
N PRO A 42 1.82 -22.31 30.89
CA PRO A 42 2.92 -22.72 31.77
C PRO A 42 4.25 -22.89 31.02
N GLY A 43 5.27 -22.17 31.48
CA GLY A 43 6.60 -22.16 30.85
C GLY A 43 6.75 -21.19 29.67
N ALA A 44 5.82 -20.25 29.48
CA ALA A 44 6.04 -19.13 28.56
C ALA A 44 7.21 -18.26 29.06
N VAL A 45 8.02 -17.78 28.12
CA VAL A 45 9.07 -16.76 28.36
C VAL A 45 8.58 -15.35 28.02
N GLY A 46 7.44 -15.23 27.35
CA GLY A 46 6.72 -13.97 27.13
C GLY A 46 5.26 -14.26 26.86
N TYR A 47 4.36 -13.48 27.45
CA TYR A 47 2.92 -13.60 27.26
C TYR A 47 2.25 -12.23 27.25
N TRP A 48 1.51 -11.95 26.17
CA TRP A 48 0.81 -10.70 25.96
C TRP A 48 -0.64 -11.01 25.60
N SER A 49 -1.55 -10.73 26.54
CA SER A 49 -3.01 -10.90 26.41
C SER A 49 -3.58 -10.00 25.32
N PHE A 50 -3.19 -8.72 25.35
CA PHE A 50 -3.82 -7.59 24.65
C PHE A 50 -5.14 -7.09 25.27
N ASP A 51 -5.49 -7.56 26.45
CA ASP A 51 -6.58 -6.98 27.27
C ASP A 51 -6.28 -5.51 27.60
N GLU A 52 -7.32 -4.66 27.69
CA GLU A 52 -7.16 -3.23 28.00
C GLU A 52 -6.43 -3.01 29.35
N ALA A 53 -6.61 -3.93 30.31
CA ALA A 53 -6.00 -3.89 31.63
C ALA A 53 -4.46 -4.11 31.63
N ASP A 54 -3.91 -4.70 30.58
CA ASP A 54 -2.48 -4.96 30.42
C ASP A 54 -1.78 -3.95 29.50
N ILE A 55 -2.50 -2.92 29.03
CA ILE A 55 -1.97 -1.89 28.13
C ILE A 55 -1.90 -0.53 28.85
N ASP A 56 -0.72 0.08 28.86
CA ASP A 56 -0.48 1.45 29.34
C ASP A 56 0.10 2.32 28.21
N GLY A 57 -0.74 3.19 27.64
CA GLY A 57 -0.41 3.96 26.45
C GLY A 57 -0.09 3.04 25.26
N THR A 58 1.16 3.05 24.80
CA THR A 58 1.64 2.13 23.74
C THR A 58 2.32 0.87 24.26
N THR A 59 2.45 0.70 25.57
CA THR A 59 3.15 -0.44 26.18
C THR A 59 2.14 -1.55 26.48
N ILE A 60 2.34 -2.76 25.94
CA ILE A 60 1.65 -3.97 26.37
C ILE A 60 2.55 -4.68 27.38
N ARG A 61 2.03 -4.95 28.57
CA ARG A 61 2.76 -5.67 29.60
C ARG A 61 2.99 -7.14 29.20
N ASP A 62 4.20 -7.63 29.43
CA ASP A 62 4.45 -9.08 29.48
C ASP A 62 3.97 -9.63 30.84
N THR A 63 2.86 -10.38 30.81
CA THR A 63 2.27 -10.97 32.03
C THR A 63 2.84 -12.35 32.37
N SER A 64 3.80 -12.88 31.59
CA SER A 64 4.53 -14.11 31.94
C SER A 64 5.44 -13.96 33.17
N GLY A 65 5.89 -12.72 33.45
CA GLY A 65 6.92 -12.43 34.43
C GLY A 65 8.35 -12.45 33.86
N GLY A 66 8.54 -12.63 32.55
CA GLY A 66 9.82 -12.44 31.86
C GLY A 66 10.28 -10.97 31.85
N GLY A 67 9.34 -10.03 31.84
CA GLY A 67 9.59 -8.59 31.81
C GLY A 67 9.83 -8.04 30.39
N HIS A 68 9.35 -8.74 29.37
CA HIS A 68 9.54 -8.40 27.97
C HIS A 68 8.36 -7.56 27.42
N ASP A 69 8.12 -6.39 28.01
CA ASP A 69 7.02 -5.51 27.59
C ASP A 69 7.10 -5.17 26.08
N GLY A 70 5.97 -5.29 25.39
CA GLY A 70 5.83 -5.00 23.97
C GLY A 70 5.38 -3.57 23.71
N ARG A 71 5.61 -3.07 22.49
CA ARG A 71 5.18 -1.75 22.02
C ARG A 71 4.18 -1.87 20.89
N VAL A 72 2.95 -1.38 21.08
CA VAL A 72 1.93 -1.24 20.04
C VAL A 72 2.37 -0.23 19.00
N GLU A 73 2.26 -0.60 17.73
CA GLU A 73 2.41 0.29 16.59
C GLU A 73 1.06 0.34 15.85
N ARG A 74 0.30 1.43 16.04
CA ARG A 74 -0.90 1.81 15.27
C ARG A 74 -2.15 0.89 15.35
N ALA A 75 -2.11 -0.21 16.10
CA ALA A 75 -3.25 -1.11 16.28
C ALA A 75 -4.43 -0.49 17.07
N ALA A 76 -5.62 -1.10 16.99
CA ALA A 76 -6.80 -0.72 17.78
C ALA A 76 -7.34 -1.91 18.60
N LEU A 77 -7.92 -1.67 19.77
CA LEU A 77 -8.62 -2.70 20.53
C LEU A 77 -10.00 -3.00 19.94
N VAL A 78 -10.31 -4.29 19.91
CA VAL A 78 -11.59 -4.88 19.52
C VAL A 78 -11.91 -6.07 20.44
N THR A 79 -13.14 -6.59 20.38
CA THR A 79 -13.50 -7.82 21.10
C THR A 79 -12.64 -9.01 20.64
N GLY A 80 -11.97 -9.69 21.58
CA GLY A 80 -11.01 -10.76 21.30
C GLY A 80 -11.60 -12.16 21.14
N ARG A 81 -10.70 -13.14 21.08
CA ARG A 81 -10.98 -14.56 21.32
C ARG A 81 -11.17 -14.81 22.81
N ILE A 82 -10.29 -14.21 23.62
CA ILE A 82 -10.38 -14.01 25.07
C ILE A 82 -10.34 -12.48 25.27
N GLY A 83 -11.11 -11.96 26.22
CA GLY A 83 -11.14 -10.52 26.55
C GLY A 83 -11.13 -9.54 25.35
N GLU A 84 -10.10 -8.69 25.28
CA GLU A 84 -9.86 -7.78 24.16
C GLU A 84 -8.62 -8.19 23.32
N ALA A 85 -8.62 -7.77 22.05
CA ALA A 85 -7.60 -8.14 21.06
C ALA A 85 -7.23 -6.96 20.16
N LEU A 86 -6.11 -7.07 19.43
CA LEU A 86 -5.65 -6.01 18.52
C LEU A 86 -6.08 -6.24 17.07
N GLU A 87 -6.84 -5.30 16.50
CA GLU A 87 -7.06 -5.19 15.07
C GLU A 87 -5.89 -4.46 14.39
N LEU A 88 -5.34 -5.12 13.36
CA LEU A 88 -4.29 -4.64 12.47
C LEU A 88 -4.88 -4.39 11.07
N GLU A 89 -4.62 -3.21 10.50
CA GLU A 89 -5.15 -2.81 9.18
C GLU A 89 -4.26 -3.29 8.01
N GLY A 90 -3.08 -3.84 8.30
CA GLY A 90 -2.11 -4.27 7.28
C GLY A 90 -1.35 -3.10 6.63
N SER A 91 -1.20 -1.99 7.36
CA SER A 91 -0.57 -0.74 6.94
C SER A 91 0.70 -0.41 7.76
N GLY A 92 1.43 -1.44 8.19
CA GLY A 92 2.56 -1.32 9.13
C GLY A 92 2.12 -1.34 10.60
N ASP A 93 0.89 -1.76 10.87
CA ASP A 93 0.32 -1.86 12.22
C ASP A 93 0.71 -3.20 12.86
N GLY A 94 0.96 -3.21 14.17
CA GLY A 94 1.42 -4.41 14.86
C GLY A 94 1.99 -4.16 16.26
N ILE A 95 2.93 -5.01 16.66
CA ILE A 95 3.65 -4.94 17.94
C ILE A 95 5.15 -5.16 17.67
N THR A 96 6.01 -4.41 18.36
CA THR A 96 7.45 -4.70 18.46
C THR A 96 7.80 -5.05 19.91
N ILE A 97 8.45 -6.18 20.14
CA ILE A 97 9.06 -6.57 21.42
C ILE A 97 10.56 -6.62 21.20
N ASP A 98 11.30 -5.74 21.87
CA ASP A 98 12.76 -5.61 21.77
C ASP A 98 13.44 -6.17 23.04
N GLY A 99 14.69 -6.64 22.92
CA GLY A 99 15.51 -7.04 24.07
C GLY A 99 15.29 -8.46 24.61
N LEU A 100 14.51 -9.30 23.90
CA LEU A 100 14.19 -10.68 24.30
C LEU A 100 15.42 -11.55 24.63
N SER A 101 16.53 -11.34 23.91
CA SER A 101 17.83 -11.97 24.18
C SER A 101 17.81 -13.51 24.29
N LEU A 102 16.87 -14.17 23.61
CA LEU A 102 16.72 -15.61 23.60
C LEU A 102 17.66 -16.25 22.58
N GLU A 103 18.37 -17.31 22.96
CA GLU A 103 19.22 -18.09 22.05
C GLU A 103 19.14 -19.58 22.40
N GLY A 104 18.71 -20.41 21.45
CA GLY A 104 18.52 -21.85 21.66
C GLY A 104 18.12 -22.59 20.39
N SER A 105 18.27 -23.92 20.36
CA SER A 105 17.87 -24.76 19.21
C SER A 105 16.36 -25.00 19.11
N GLN A 106 15.60 -24.65 20.14
CA GLN A 106 14.16 -24.90 20.24
C GLN A 106 13.42 -23.62 20.60
N GLN A 107 12.28 -23.34 19.94
CA GLN A 107 11.39 -22.21 20.26
C GLN A 107 9.96 -22.47 19.78
N SER A 108 8.97 -21.76 20.34
CA SER A 108 7.59 -21.75 19.82
C SER A 108 6.97 -20.36 19.89
N VAL A 109 6.25 -19.98 18.84
CA VAL A 109 5.36 -18.81 18.84
C VAL A 109 3.93 -19.30 18.64
N CYS A 110 3.04 -18.91 19.56
CA CYS A 110 1.60 -19.22 19.54
C CYS A 110 0.80 -17.92 19.59
N LEU A 111 -0.31 -17.85 18.85
CA LEU A 111 -1.28 -16.77 18.94
C LEU A 111 -2.61 -17.18 18.28
N TRP A 112 -3.71 -16.58 18.73
CA TRP A 112 -4.97 -16.61 17.99
C TRP A 112 -4.95 -15.55 16.89
N ILE A 113 -5.43 -15.94 15.71
CA ILE A 113 -5.60 -15.02 14.57
C ILE A 113 -7.00 -15.09 14.00
N ASN A 114 -7.52 -13.93 13.62
CA ASN A 114 -8.66 -13.78 12.73
C ASN A 114 -8.19 -13.00 11.49
N ARG A 115 -7.73 -13.71 10.47
CA ARG A 115 -7.08 -13.11 9.29
C ARG A 115 -8.10 -12.63 8.24
N LYS A 116 -7.83 -11.48 7.62
CA LYS A 116 -8.54 -11.01 6.42
C LYS A 116 -7.86 -11.60 5.17
N ALA A 117 -8.60 -11.75 4.07
CA ALA A 117 -8.06 -12.25 2.80
C ALA A 117 -7.34 -11.14 2.02
N ALA A 118 -6.05 -11.29 1.70
CA ALA A 118 -5.35 -10.54 0.64
C ALA A 118 -3.88 -10.99 0.49
N GLY A 119 -3.41 -11.27 -0.73
CA GLY A 119 -1.99 -11.24 -1.14
C GLY A 119 -0.95 -11.90 -0.22
N LEU A 120 0.27 -11.33 -0.23
CA LEU A 120 1.40 -11.72 0.63
C LEU A 120 1.36 -10.91 1.94
N ARG A 121 1.30 -11.60 3.09
CA ARG A 121 1.13 -10.99 4.42
C ARG A 121 2.07 -11.64 5.44
N ARG A 122 2.87 -10.86 6.18
CA ARG A 122 3.75 -11.33 7.26
C ARG A 122 3.09 -11.10 8.61
N LEU A 123 3.01 -12.16 9.41
CA LEU A 123 2.42 -12.15 10.74
C LEU A 123 3.49 -12.14 11.84
N VAL A 124 4.50 -13.01 11.74
CA VAL A 124 5.61 -13.08 12.70
C VAL A 124 6.89 -12.70 11.97
N PHE A 125 7.71 -11.83 12.55
CA PHE A 125 8.97 -11.38 11.98
C PHE A 125 10.03 -11.25 13.07
N ILE A 126 11.07 -12.07 12.99
CA ILE A 126 12.11 -12.25 14.02
C ILE A 126 13.44 -11.79 13.44
N ASN A 127 14.09 -10.83 14.11
CA ASN A 127 15.42 -10.31 13.79
C ASN A 127 15.65 -9.88 12.32
N GLY A 128 14.59 -9.52 11.58
CA GLY A 128 14.69 -9.18 10.15
C GLY A 128 14.76 -10.38 9.20
N LEU A 129 14.70 -11.62 9.69
CA LEU A 129 15.24 -12.78 8.97
C LEU A 129 14.36 -14.04 9.02
N CYS A 130 13.80 -14.36 10.19
CA CYS A 130 12.89 -15.50 10.33
C CYS A 130 11.45 -14.98 10.32
N GLN A 131 10.55 -15.64 9.61
CA GLN A 131 9.22 -15.10 9.35
C GLN A 131 8.16 -16.18 9.15
N VAL A 132 6.96 -15.90 9.64
CA VAL A 132 5.74 -16.67 9.39
C VAL A 132 4.73 -15.75 8.72
N GLY A 133 4.12 -16.21 7.64
CA GLY A 133 3.13 -15.41 6.93
C GLY A 133 2.29 -16.24 5.96
N PHE A 134 1.46 -15.54 5.19
CA PHE A 134 0.49 -16.11 4.29
C PHE A 134 0.65 -15.56 2.88
N SER A 135 0.36 -16.38 1.88
CA SER A 135 0.16 -15.98 0.49
C SER A 135 -1.22 -16.46 0.06
N GLY A 136 -2.25 -15.60 0.18
CA GLY A 136 -3.64 -15.99 -0.02
C GLY A 136 -4.08 -17.12 0.93
N ARG A 137 -4.20 -18.35 0.42
CA ARG A 137 -4.57 -19.56 1.18
C ARG A 137 -3.37 -20.31 1.78
N GLU A 138 -2.18 -20.05 1.25
CA GLU A 138 -0.95 -20.74 1.61
C GLU A 138 -0.31 -20.11 2.85
N ILE A 139 0.36 -20.94 3.67
CA ILE A 139 1.29 -20.45 4.69
C ILE A 139 2.73 -20.63 4.20
N PHE A 140 3.61 -19.71 4.57
CA PHE A 140 5.06 -19.86 4.48
C PHE A 140 5.72 -19.70 5.86
N VAL A 141 6.82 -20.43 6.06
CA VAL A 141 7.75 -20.21 7.17
C VAL A 141 9.15 -20.14 6.59
N HIS A 142 9.85 -19.03 6.77
CA HIS A 142 11.24 -18.86 6.36
C HIS A 142 12.13 -18.73 7.59
N THR A 143 13.31 -19.34 7.55
CA THR A 143 14.32 -19.28 8.63
C THR A 143 15.67 -18.89 8.04
N GLY A 144 15.88 -17.60 7.79
CA GLY A 144 16.91 -17.13 6.85
C GLY A 144 18.13 -16.41 7.44
N ARG A 145 19.07 -16.14 6.54
CA ARG A 145 20.03 -15.02 6.57
C ARG A 145 19.90 -14.29 5.21
N PRO A 146 20.43 -13.05 5.05
CA PRO A 146 20.42 -12.40 3.74
C PRO A 146 21.20 -13.22 2.69
N GLY A 147 20.68 -13.31 1.47
CA GLY A 147 21.43 -13.81 0.31
C GLY A 147 21.41 -15.32 0.01
N ARG A 148 20.46 -16.11 0.52
CA ARG A 148 20.23 -17.51 0.09
C ARG A 148 18.75 -17.87 -0.02
N ALA A 149 18.44 -18.77 -0.95
CA ALA A 149 17.07 -19.21 -1.28
C ALA A 149 16.66 -20.54 -0.60
N ASP A 150 17.53 -21.14 0.22
CA ASP A 150 17.49 -22.58 0.54
C ASP A 150 16.75 -22.94 1.86
N THR A 151 16.14 -21.97 2.57
CA THR A 151 15.71 -22.14 3.98
C THR A 151 14.24 -21.80 4.24
N ASN A 152 13.35 -22.34 3.42
CA ASN A 152 11.91 -22.11 3.48
C ASN A 152 11.15 -23.44 3.58
N MET A 153 10.15 -23.51 4.46
CA MET A 153 9.07 -24.47 4.25
C MET A 153 8.32 -24.04 2.97
N PRO A 154 8.04 -24.95 2.01
CA PRO A 154 7.34 -24.60 0.79
C PRO A 154 5.96 -24.01 1.11
N LEU A 155 5.50 -23.09 0.26
CA LEU A 155 4.14 -22.56 0.31
C LEU A 155 3.15 -23.72 0.31
N THR A 156 2.36 -23.82 1.38
CA THR A 156 1.46 -24.95 1.62
C THR A 156 0.04 -24.44 1.83
N ASP A 157 -0.88 -24.77 0.93
CA ASP A 157 -2.32 -24.52 1.13
C ASP A 157 -2.83 -25.43 2.26
N LEU A 158 -3.15 -24.81 3.39
CA LEU A 158 -3.72 -25.47 4.57
C LEU A 158 -5.21 -25.17 4.75
N ASP A 159 -5.86 -24.59 3.76
CA ASP A 159 -7.26 -24.12 3.80
C ASP A 159 -7.53 -23.25 5.03
N ILE A 160 -6.62 -22.32 5.32
CA ILE A 160 -6.71 -21.48 6.52
C ILE A 160 -7.90 -20.54 6.35
N PRO A 161 -8.95 -20.63 7.20
CA PRO A 161 -10.11 -19.78 7.08
C PRO A 161 -9.77 -18.30 7.16
N VAL A 162 -10.60 -17.46 6.54
CA VAL A 162 -10.59 -16.01 6.70
C VAL A 162 -11.82 -15.61 7.51
N ASP A 163 -11.77 -14.47 8.18
CA ASP A 163 -12.84 -13.94 9.03
C ASP A 163 -13.31 -14.92 10.14
N ARG A 164 -12.42 -15.83 10.53
CA ARG A 164 -12.61 -16.81 11.60
C ARG A 164 -11.35 -16.92 12.47
N TRP A 165 -11.57 -16.85 13.79
CA TRP A 165 -10.60 -17.24 14.80
C TRP A 165 -10.03 -18.65 14.57
N THR A 166 -8.71 -18.70 14.38
CA THR A 166 -7.89 -19.90 14.22
C THR A 166 -6.70 -19.77 15.17
N HIS A 167 -6.40 -20.81 15.95
CA HIS A 167 -5.17 -20.79 16.76
C HIS A 167 -3.99 -21.23 15.90
N LEU A 168 -2.99 -20.36 15.72
CA LEU A 168 -1.74 -20.69 15.04
C LEU A 168 -0.64 -20.95 16.08
N ALA A 169 0.05 -22.07 15.93
CA ALA A 169 1.35 -22.27 16.57
C ALA A 169 2.39 -22.70 15.54
N VAL A 170 3.58 -22.12 15.64
CA VAL A 170 4.77 -22.56 14.89
C VAL A 170 5.86 -22.90 15.89
N THR A 171 6.39 -24.12 15.78
CA THR A 171 7.48 -24.62 16.63
C THR A 171 8.72 -24.86 15.79
N TRP A 172 9.87 -24.42 16.28
CA TRP A 172 11.19 -24.68 15.71
C TRP A 172 11.96 -25.62 16.64
N ASP A 173 12.57 -26.66 16.06
CA ASP A 173 13.55 -27.53 16.70
C ASP A 173 14.67 -27.86 15.71
N THR A 174 15.75 -27.09 15.74
CA THR A 174 16.92 -27.27 14.86
C THR A 174 17.83 -28.40 15.32
N ALA A 175 17.60 -29.00 16.50
CA ALA A 175 18.36 -30.14 17.01
C ALA A 175 17.70 -31.50 16.67
N ALA A 176 16.49 -31.50 16.12
CA ALA A 176 15.85 -32.69 15.59
C ALA A 176 16.54 -33.21 14.31
N ASP A 177 16.36 -34.49 13.99
CA ASP A 177 16.90 -35.08 12.74
C ASP A 177 16.06 -34.73 11.48
N ALA A 178 14.79 -34.36 11.67
CA ALA A 178 13.84 -33.98 10.63
C ALA A 178 12.66 -33.19 11.25
N ASP A 179 11.79 -32.61 10.40
CA ASP A 179 10.63 -31.80 10.81
C ASP A 179 11.02 -30.63 11.75
N HIS A 180 12.12 -29.94 11.42
CA HIS A 180 12.67 -28.82 12.22
C HIS A 180 11.68 -27.66 12.40
N VAL A 181 10.69 -27.53 11.52
CA VAL A 181 9.57 -26.60 11.64
C VAL A 181 8.27 -27.41 11.63
N LYS A 182 7.35 -27.09 12.55
CA LYS A 182 5.99 -27.65 12.56
C LYS A 182 4.97 -26.53 12.70
N VAL A 183 3.93 -26.60 11.88
CA VAL A 183 2.80 -25.66 11.89
C VAL A 183 1.56 -26.38 12.37
N TYR A 184 0.93 -25.82 13.41
CA TYR A 184 -0.31 -26.30 13.99
C TYR A 184 -1.42 -25.28 13.80
N LEU A 185 -2.61 -25.74 13.41
CA LEU A 185 -3.83 -24.93 13.35
C LEU A 185 -4.90 -25.58 14.23
N ASP A 186 -5.56 -24.81 15.08
CA ASP A 186 -6.59 -25.27 16.02
C ASP A 186 -6.15 -26.50 16.87
N GLY A 187 -4.87 -26.55 17.25
CA GLY A 187 -4.31 -27.63 18.09
C GLY A 187 -4.05 -28.95 17.36
N GLN A 188 -4.04 -28.95 16.03
CA GLN A 188 -3.73 -30.11 15.19
C GLN A 188 -2.48 -29.82 14.34
N LEU A 189 -1.58 -30.80 14.19
CA LEU A 189 -0.46 -30.69 13.26
C LEU A 189 -0.98 -30.61 11.81
N ARG A 190 -0.52 -29.62 11.04
CA ARG A 190 -0.99 -29.37 9.66
C ARG A 190 0.11 -29.37 8.60
N ALA A 191 1.32 -28.95 8.95
CA ALA A 191 2.49 -29.04 8.07
C ALA A 191 3.78 -29.26 8.88
N THR A 192 4.77 -29.87 8.25
CA THR A 192 6.15 -29.94 8.73
C THR A 192 7.12 -29.50 7.63
N GLY A 193 8.32 -29.08 8.04
CA GLY A 193 9.42 -28.75 7.12
C GLY A 193 10.77 -29.09 7.74
N THR A 194 11.64 -29.75 6.98
CA THR A 194 13.04 -30.00 7.35
C THR A 194 13.92 -28.91 6.75
N LEU A 195 14.84 -28.37 7.54
CA LEU A 195 15.71 -27.26 7.18
C LEU A 195 17.17 -27.71 7.05
N ASP A 196 17.55 -28.23 5.87
CA ASP A 196 18.85 -28.88 5.64
C ASP A 196 20.06 -27.97 5.96
N ALA A 197 19.96 -26.67 5.69
CA ALA A 197 21.04 -25.71 5.92
C ALA A 197 21.05 -25.04 7.32
N ALA A 198 20.08 -25.38 8.18
CA ALA A 198 19.90 -24.77 9.51
C ALA A 198 19.95 -25.76 10.69
N ARG A 199 20.13 -27.05 10.42
CA ARG A 199 20.32 -28.09 11.45
C ARG A 199 21.48 -27.72 12.40
N ASP A 200 21.31 -28.03 13.68
CA ASP A 200 22.26 -27.83 14.78
C ASP A 200 22.70 -26.37 15.00
N ARG A 201 21.93 -25.39 14.50
CA ARG A 201 22.17 -23.95 14.73
C ARG A 201 21.10 -23.34 15.65
N PRO A 202 21.47 -22.60 16.71
CA PRO A 202 20.50 -21.95 17.56
C PRO A 202 19.77 -20.83 16.80
N LEU A 203 18.47 -20.71 17.05
CA LEU A 203 17.68 -19.54 16.71
C LEU A 203 17.91 -18.47 17.78
N LYS A 204 18.22 -17.26 17.35
CA LYS A 204 18.35 -16.08 18.23
C LYS A 204 17.14 -15.17 18.02
N ILE A 205 16.54 -14.68 19.11
CA ILE A 205 15.55 -13.58 19.09
C ILE A 205 16.10 -12.44 19.93
N GLU A 206 16.32 -11.30 19.27
CA GLU A 206 16.63 -10.01 19.89
C GLU A 206 15.40 -9.09 19.80
N THR A 207 14.76 -9.07 18.63
CA THR A 207 13.48 -8.40 18.37
C THR A 207 12.47 -9.37 17.74
N LEU A 208 11.27 -9.42 18.33
CA LEU A 208 10.08 -10.07 17.79
C LEU A 208 9.09 -8.98 17.35
N ARG A 209 8.69 -8.99 16.07
CA ARG A 209 7.61 -8.17 15.55
C ARG A 209 6.43 -9.03 15.15
N ILE A 210 5.23 -8.59 15.54
CA ILE A 210 3.97 -9.22 15.14
C ILE A 210 3.19 -8.22 14.29
N GLY A 211 2.74 -8.65 13.12
CA GLY A 211 1.92 -7.87 12.21
C GLY A 211 2.67 -6.97 11.21
N HIS A 212 3.91 -6.57 11.52
CA HIS A 212 4.72 -5.70 10.69
C HIS A 212 6.19 -6.17 10.62
N THR A 213 6.95 -5.69 9.63
CA THR A 213 8.38 -6.04 9.49
C THR A 213 9.33 -5.03 10.13
N GLY A 214 8.87 -3.80 10.40
CA GLY A 214 9.74 -2.66 10.71
C GLY A 214 10.53 -2.11 9.50
N GLU A 215 10.34 -2.65 8.30
CA GLU A 215 11.04 -2.23 7.08
C GLU A 215 10.19 -1.27 6.25
N PRO A 216 10.72 -0.14 5.72
CA PRO A 216 9.95 0.85 4.96
C PRO A 216 9.22 0.31 3.71
N GLY A 217 9.70 -0.78 3.12
CA GLY A 217 9.07 -1.47 1.99
C GLY A 217 8.09 -2.59 2.37
N GLY A 218 8.10 -3.06 3.62
CA GLY A 218 7.27 -4.17 4.09
C GLY A 218 5.83 -3.78 4.47
N ILE A 219 5.50 -2.49 4.45
CA ILE A 219 4.20 -1.94 4.87
C ILE A 219 3.04 -2.62 4.13
N ASN A 220 3.09 -2.69 2.80
CA ASN A 220 2.05 -3.32 1.97
C ASN A 220 1.92 -4.85 2.17
N GLN A 221 2.86 -5.46 2.90
CA GLN A 221 2.94 -6.88 3.20
C GLN A 221 2.75 -7.16 4.71
N SER A 222 2.28 -6.18 5.48
CA SER A 222 1.92 -6.32 6.90
C SER A 222 0.60 -7.09 7.07
N PHE A 223 0.43 -7.80 8.19
CA PHE A 223 -0.77 -8.60 8.48
C PHE A 223 -2.02 -7.74 8.61
N ALA A 224 -3.11 -8.18 7.99
CA ALA A 224 -4.44 -7.58 8.12
C ALA A 224 -5.39 -8.58 8.79
N GLY A 225 -6.01 -8.18 9.89
CA GLY A 225 -6.83 -9.06 10.72
C GLY A 225 -6.77 -8.69 12.19
N VAL A 226 -7.27 -9.58 13.05
CA VAL A 226 -7.18 -9.45 14.51
C VAL A 226 -6.18 -10.48 15.06
N ILE A 227 -5.36 -10.09 16.02
CA ILE A 227 -4.44 -10.96 16.75
C ILE A 227 -4.78 -10.95 18.25
N ASP A 228 -4.63 -12.09 18.91
CA ASP A 228 -4.98 -12.27 20.31
C ASP A 228 -4.08 -13.32 20.99
N GLU A 229 -3.86 -13.18 22.30
CA GLU A 229 -3.06 -14.05 23.18
C GLU A 229 -1.73 -14.52 22.59
N LEU A 230 -0.80 -13.58 22.40
CA LEU A 230 0.55 -13.92 21.93
C LEU A 230 1.35 -14.60 23.03
N VAL A 231 1.90 -15.77 22.74
CA VAL A 231 2.75 -16.55 23.65
C VAL A 231 4.06 -16.93 22.98
N LEU A 232 5.17 -16.71 23.67
CA LEU A 232 6.52 -17.11 23.27
C LEU A 232 7.11 -18.14 24.22
N TYR A 233 7.79 -19.15 23.68
CA TYR A 233 8.46 -20.22 24.41
C TYR A 233 9.90 -20.40 23.90
N ASP A 234 10.82 -20.68 24.81
CA ASP A 234 12.21 -21.12 24.57
C ASP A 234 12.34 -22.63 24.33
N THR A 235 11.22 -23.30 24.08
CA THR A 235 11.12 -24.74 23.85
C THR A 235 10.19 -25.04 22.67
N ALA A 236 10.39 -26.19 22.02
CA ALA A 236 9.52 -26.67 20.96
C ALA A 236 8.32 -27.39 21.61
N LEU A 237 7.14 -26.76 21.58
CA LEU A 237 5.97 -27.31 22.26
C LEU A 237 5.51 -28.63 21.63
N PRO A 238 5.25 -29.68 22.43
CA PRO A 238 4.63 -30.90 21.93
C PRO A 238 3.16 -30.63 21.57
N GLU A 239 2.66 -31.29 20.52
CA GLU A 239 1.30 -31.11 20.01
C GLU A 239 0.21 -31.21 21.09
N SER A 240 0.38 -32.10 22.07
CA SER A 240 -0.55 -32.23 23.21
C SER A 240 -0.71 -30.93 23.99
N ARG A 241 0.38 -30.21 24.30
CA ARG A 241 0.32 -28.93 25.02
C ARG A 241 -0.41 -27.85 24.23
N ILE A 242 -0.19 -27.80 22.91
CA ILE A 242 -0.87 -26.86 22.01
C ILE A 242 -2.37 -27.20 21.95
N ARG A 243 -2.70 -28.48 21.79
CA ARG A 243 -4.08 -28.99 21.74
C ARG A 243 -4.83 -28.76 23.06
N ASP A 244 -4.18 -28.97 24.19
CA ASP A 244 -4.77 -28.78 25.52
C ASP A 244 -5.05 -27.30 25.80
N TYR A 245 -4.16 -26.38 25.41
CA TYR A 245 -4.41 -24.93 25.48
C TYR A 245 -5.60 -24.50 24.59
N VAL A 246 -5.65 -24.97 23.34
CA VAL A 246 -6.79 -24.69 22.45
C VAL A 246 -8.09 -25.25 23.01
N ASN A 247 -8.10 -26.49 23.51
CA ASN A 247 -9.28 -27.09 24.13
C ASN A 247 -9.76 -26.32 25.37
N ALA A 248 -8.83 -25.88 26.24
CA ALA A 248 -9.15 -25.09 27.41
C ALA A 248 -9.77 -23.74 27.02
N THR A 249 -9.17 -23.03 26.06
CA THR A 249 -9.68 -21.76 25.52
C THR A 249 -11.06 -21.93 24.90
N MET A 250 -11.25 -22.97 24.07
CA MET A 250 -12.56 -23.29 23.46
C MET A 250 -13.64 -23.60 24.51
N ALA A 251 -13.27 -24.23 25.63
CA ALA A 251 -14.19 -24.54 26.73
C ALA A 251 -14.55 -23.29 27.56
N ALA A 252 -13.60 -22.35 27.73
CA ALA A 252 -13.80 -21.12 28.50
C ALA A 252 -14.61 -20.06 27.75
N THR A 253 -14.41 -19.90 26.43
CA THR A 253 -15.00 -18.80 25.63
C THR A 253 -16.06 -19.23 24.63
N GLY A 254 -16.29 -20.54 24.46
CA GLY A 254 -17.28 -21.07 23.52
C GLY A 254 -16.91 -20.90 22.05
N ARG A 255 -17.89 -21.11 21.17
CA ARG A 255 -17.74 -20.93 19.70
C ARG A 255 -18.14 -19.52 19.29
N GLN A 256 -17.15 -18.77 18.78
CA GLN A 256 -17.27 -17.48 18.07
C GLN A 256 -18.11 -16.39 18.78
N ALA A 257 -17.42 -15.46 19.44
CA ALA A 257 -18.00 -14.16 19.77
C ALA A 257 -18.12 -13.30 18.49
N PRO A 258 -19.23 -12.57 18.27
CA PRO A 258 -19.32 -11.54 17.24
C PRO A 258 -18.51 -10.30 17.64
N MET A 259 -17.83 -9.66 16.69
CA MET A 259 -17.05 -8.45 16.95
C MET A 259 -17.95 -7.23 17.19
N THR A 260 -17.62 -6.42 18.19
CA THR A 260 -18.37 -5.23 18.63
C THR A 260 -17.42 -4.03 18.84
N PRO A 261 -17.91 -2.79 19.13
CA PRO A 261 -17.23 -1.55 18.74
C PRO A 261 -15.77 -1.35 19.15
N ARG A 262 -15.06 -0.67 18.25
CA ARG A 262 -13.63 -0.35 18.24
C ARG A 262 -13.27 0.72 19.28
N THR A 263 -12.26 0.43 20.11
CA THR A 263 -11.61 1.42 20.99
C THR A 263 -10.16 1.61 20.55
N ILE A 264 -9.74 2.84 20.25
CA ILE A 264 -8.37 3.11 19.82
C ILE A 264 -7.49 3.28 21.05
N VAL A 265 -6.53 2.35 21.25
CA VAL A 265 -5.42 2.54 22.18
C VAL A 265 -4.53 3.65 21.63
N SER A 266 -4.39 4.73 22.40
CA SER A 266 -3.70 5.93 21.93
C SER A 266 -2.18 5.76 21.93
N GLN A 267 -1.57 6.35 20.90
CA GLN A 267 -0.15 6.67 20.87
C GLN A 267 0.28 7.48 22.10
N THR A 268 1.46 7.18 22.63
CA THR A 268 2.15 8.06 23.58
C THR A 268 2.75 9.23 22.82
N SER A 269 2.03 10.34 22.78
CA SER A 269 2.48 11.70 22.47
C SER A 269 3.72 11.87 21.54
N VAL A 270 3.55 11.72 20.23
CA VAL A 270 3.71 12.97 19.44
C VAL A 270 2.55 13.83 19.90
N SER A 271 2.78 15.05 20.42
CA SER A 271 1.69 15.93 20.88
C SER A 271 0.55 15.85 19.88
N ALA A 272 -0.70 15.62 20.32
CA ALA A 272 -1.83 15.34 19.45
C ALA A 272 -2.10 16.52 18.49
N LEU A 273 -1.28 16.58 17.44
CA LEU A 273 -1.42 17.48 16.33
C LEU A 273 -2.74 17.07 15.70
N PRO A 274 -3.66 18.02 15.44
CA PRO A 274 -4.88 17.69 14.72
C PRO A 274 -4.52 16.94 13.43
N PRO A 275 -5.38 16.01 12.98
CA PRO A 275 -5.13 15.22 11.78
C PRO A 275 -4.70 16.17 10.66
N TYR A 276 -3.55 15.94 10.03
CA TYR A 276 -2.88 16.97 9.24
C TYR A 276 -3.85 17.59 8.22
N VAL A 277 -4.19 18.85 8.41
CA VAL A 277 -5.06 19.61 7.51
C VAL A 277 -4.13 20.37 6.57
N PRO A 278 -3.98 19.95 5.31
CA PRO A 278 -3.13 20.66 4.38
C PRO A 278 -3.67 22.08 4.19
N GLN A 279 -2.79 23.06 4.21
CA GLN A 279 -3.12 24.42 3.78
C GLN A 279 -3.14 24.47 2.25
N SER A 280 -4.10 23.76 1.65
CA SER A 280 -4.26 23.76 0.21
C SER A 280 -4.55 25.17 -0.28
N ARG A 281 -3.76 25.62 -1.26
CA ARG A 281 -4.00 26.89 -1.94
C ARG A 281 -5.04 26.77 -3.05
N TYR A 282 -5.45 25.55 -3.38
CA TYR A 282 -6.44 25.30 -4.39
C TYR A 282 -7.85 25.41 -3.79
N THR A 283 -8.62 26.39 -4.29
CA THR A 283 -9.98 26.70 -3.85
C THR A 283 -11.05 26.33 -4.89
N GLY A 284 -10.64 25.74 -6.01
CA GLY A 284 -11.56 25.28 -7.06
C GLY A 284 -12.21 23.93 -6.74
N ARG A 285 -13.01 23.43 -7.69
CA ARG A 285 -13.55 22.06 -7.64
C ARG A 285 -12.41 21.06 -7.88
N LYS A 286 -12.15 20.19 -6.91
CA LYS A 286 -11.18 19.09 -7.04
C LYS A 286 -11.63 18.08 -8.11
N LYS A 287 -10.66 17.42 -8.74
CA LYS A 287 -10.83 16.60 -9.94
C LYS A 287 -10.35 15.17 -9.72
N LEU A 288 -11.14 14.17 -10.14
CA LEU A 288 -10.73 12.76 -10.08
C LEU A 288 -10.13 12.31 -11.42
N LEU A 289 -8.86 11.89 -11.39
CA LEU A 289 -8.17 11.32 -12.56
C LEU A 289 -8.20 9.78 -12.54
N ARG A 290 -8.27 9.15 -13.72
CA ARG A 290 -7.99 7.71 -13.91
C ARG A 290 -6.63 7.53 -14.55
N VAL A 291 -5.76 6.79 -13.85
CA VAL A 291 -4.53 6.18 -14.37
C VAL A 291 -4.78 4.67 -14.39
N ALA A 292 -4.31 3.95 -15.40
CA ALA A 292 -4.52 2.50 -15.46
C ALA A 292 -3.58 1.77 -16.41
N SER A 293 -3.19 0.54 -16.07
CA SER A 293 -2.43 -0.37 -16.96
C SER A 293 -3.23 -0.85 -18.19
N GLU A 294 -4.49 -0.42 -18.26
CA GLU A 294 -5.33 -0.29 -19.44
C GLU A 294 -4.62 0.53 -20.54
N LEU A 295 -3.60 -0.06 -21.19
CA LEU A 295 -2.97 0.50 -22.38
C LEU A 295 -4.08 0.79 -23.38
N VAL A 296 -4.38 2.08 -23.57
CA VAL A 296 -5.70 2.52 -24.05
C VAL A 296 -6.08 1.85 -25.36
N SER A 297 -5.13 1.66 -26.29
CA SER A 297 -5.30 0.83 -27.50
C SER A 297 -5.83 -0.59 -27.25
N ARG A 298 -5.22 -1.36 -26.32
CA ARG A 298 -5.65 -2.74 -26.00
C ARG A 298 -7.08 -2.81 -25.48
N MET A 299 -7.54 -1.81 -24.71
CA MET A 299 -8.94 -1.73 -24.22
C MET A 299 -9.94 -1.21 -25.25
N LEU A 300 -9.48 -0.35 -26.17
CA LEU A 300 -10.30 0.14 -27.27
C LEU A 300 -10.56 -0.91 -28.36
N TYR A 301 -10.00 -2.12 -28.20
CA TYR A 301 -9.92 -3.19 -29.19
C TYR A 301 -9.30 -2.71 -30.52
N SER A 302 -8.35 -1.77 -30.43
CA SER A 302 -7.88 -0.99 -31.58
C SER A 302 -6.41 -0.58 -31.42
N PRO A 303 -5.55 -0.67 -32.44
CA PRO A 303 -4.13 -0.31 -32.32
C PRO A 303 -3.90 1.20 -32.08
N SER A 304 -4.89 2.05 -32.33
CA SER A 304 -4.80 3.52 -32.32
C SER A 304 -6.09 4.15 -31.81
N ILE A 305 -6.03 5.32 -31.16
CA ILE A 305 -7.24 6.06 -30.75
C ILE A 305 -7.95 6.65 -31.98
N ALA A 306 -7.21 6.92 -33.07
CA ALA A 306 -7.76 7.30 -34.37
C ALA A 306 -8.69 6.23 -34.98
N GLU A 307 -8.57 4.97 -34.58
CA GLU A 307 -9.36 3.84 -35.08
C GLU A 307 -10.46 3.39 -34.08
N ALA A 308 -10.71 4.16 -33.01
CA ALA A 308 -11.43 3.67 -31.83
C ALA A 308 -12.83 4.27 -31.55
N ASP A 309 -13.37 5.12 -32.44
CA ASP A 309 -14.61 5.90 -32.21
C ASP A 309 -14.61 6.63 -30.85
N LEU A 310 -13.57 7.42 -30.62
CA LEU A 310 -13.40 8.19 -29.38
C LEU A 310 -14.62 9.05 -29.01
N PRO A 311 -15.32 9.76 -29.94
CA PRO A 311 -16.51 10.53 -29.60
C PRO A 311 -17.64 9.70 -29.00
N ARG A 312 -17.86 8.45 -29.44
CA ARG A 312 -18.82 7.54 -28.82
C ARG A 312 -18.40 7.17 -27.41
N ARG A 313 -17.13 6.81 -27.23
CA ARG A 313 -16.62 6.30 -25.96
C ARG A 313 -16.55 7.37 -24.87
N VAL A 314 -16.16 8.60 -25.21
CA VAL A 314 -16.20 9.73 -24.27
C VAL A 314 -17.62 9.94 -23.71
N ARG A 315 -18.66 9.87 -24.56
CA ARG A 315 -20.06 9.94 -24.08
C ARG A 315 -20.42 8.82 -23.10
N LEU A 316 -19.88 7.61 -23.27
CA LEU A 316 -20.07 6.51 -22.33
C LEU A 316 -19.28 6.72 -21.03
N TRP A 317 -18.07 7.26 -21.10
CA TRP A 317 -17.20 7.46 -19.94
C TRP A 317 -17.64 8.62 -19.02
N GLN A 318 -18.41 9.61 -19.51
CA GLN A 318 -18.92 10.71 -18.67
C GLN A 318 -19.69 10.22 -17.42
N ARG A 319 -20.27 9.01 -17.45
CA ARG A 319 -21.00 8.36 -16.34
C ARG A 319 -20.13 7.80 -15.21
N THR A 320 -18.80 7.76 -15.38
CA THR A 320 -17.86 7.10 -14.45
C THR A 320 -17.60 7.88 -13.16
N GLY A 321 -18.04 9.14 -13.10
CA GLY A 321 -17.70 10.08 -12.03
C GLY A 321 -16.27 10.63 -12.10
N LEU A 322 -15.51 10.35 -13.17
CA LEU A 322 -14.16 10.87 -13.41
C LEU A 322 -14.21 12.26 -14.07
N ASP A 323 -13.21 13.11 -13.78
CA ASP A 323 -13.00 14.41 -14.43
C ASP A 323 -11.85 14.39 -15.46
N GLY A 324 -11.04 13.33 -15.49
CA GLY A 324 -9.91 13.24 -16.41
C GLY A 324 -9.34 11.82 -16.54
N LEU A 325 -8.75 11.55 -17.70
CA LEU A 325 -8.10 10.27 -18.02
C LEU A 325 -6.64 10.51 -18.40
N VAL A 326 -5.74 9.60 -18.00
CA VAL A 326 -4.38 9.55 -18.53
C VAL A 326 -4.37 8.68 -19.77
N PHE A 327 -4.14 9.29 -20.92
CA PHE A 327 -4.09 8.63 -22.22
C PHE A 327 -2.68 8.21 -22.59
N ASN A 328 -2.60 7.13 -23.36
CA ASN A 328 -1.41 6.69 -24.07
C ASN A 328 -1.70 6.69 -25.58
N LEU A 329 -0.72 7.06 -26.39
CA LEU A 329 -0.86 7.21 -27.84
C LEU A 329 0.00 6.19 -28.59
N THR A 330 -0.26 6.06 -29.88
CA THR A 330 0.50 5.20 -30.78
C THR A 330 1.19 6.06 -31.86
N SER A 331 2.44 5.73 -32.22
CA SER A 331 3.10 6.35 -33.38
C SER A 331 2.55 5.80 -34.69
N HIS A 332 2.18 6.67 -35.64
CA HIS A 332 1.81 6.31 -37.02
C HIS A 332 3.02 6.34 -37.95
N HIS A 333 4.19 5.91 -37.47
CA HIS A 333 5.40 5.85 -38.27
C HIS A 333 5.26 4.82 -39.40
N ARG A 334 5.81 5.11 -40.57
CA ARG A 334 5.78 4.22 -41.74
C ARG A 334 7.17 3.96 -42.27
N GLU A 335 7.56 2.68 -42.29
CA GLU A 335 8.78 2.22 -42.94
C GLU A 335 8.38 1.58 -44.29
N GLY A 336 8.45 2.40 -45.36
CA GLY A 336 7.86 2.04 -46.65
C GLY A 336 6.34 1.88 -46.56
N GLU A 337 5.82 0.74 -47.03
CA GLU A 337 4.38 0.45 -46.95
C GLU A 337 3.93 0.05 -45.53
N ARG A 338 4.83 -0.43 -44.68
CA ARG A 338 4.52 -0.99 -43.36
C ARG A 338 4.28 0.12 -42.32
N ALA A 339 3.11 0.11 -41.68
CA ALA A 339 2.87 0.90 -40.48
C ALA A 339 3.52 0.22 -39.25
N LEU A 340 4.23 1.01 -38.45
CA LEU A 340 4.87 0.58 -37.20
C LEU A 340 4.21 1.29 -36.02
N TYR A 341 3.15 0.66 -35.52
CA TYR A 341 2.39 1.10 -34.35
C TYR A 341 3.17 0.78 -33.06
N HIS A 342 3.81 1.78 -32.47
CA HIS A 342 4.45 1.66 -31.15
C HIS A 342 3.63 2.39 -30.09
N ASN A 343 3.35 1.69 -28.99
CA ASN A 343 2.90 2.29 -27.72
C ASN A 343 3.92 3.34 -27.29
N MET A 344 3.48 4.58 -27.06
CA MET A 344 4.41 5.69 -26.84
C MET A 344 4.82 5.95 -25.39
N ALA A 345 4.10 5.44 -24.38
CA ALA A 345 4.36 5.77 -22.96
C ALA A 345 5.85 5.65 -22.59
N GLY A 346 6.46 4.48 -22.80
CA GLY A 346 7.89 4.22 -22.56
C GLY A 346 8.82 4.55 -23.74
N GLN A 347 8.33 5.24 -24.79
CA GLN A 347 9.08 5.52 -26.02
C GLN A 347 9.38 7.02 -26.23
N TRP A 348 8.78 7.92 -25.44
CA TRP A 348 9.17 9.33 -25.42
C TRP A 348 10.61 9.54 -24.92
N TRP A 349 11.04 8.69 -23.98
CA TRP A 349 12.40 8.65 -23.44
C TRP A 349 13.35 7.70 -24.19
N ALA A 350 12.90 7.05 -25.27
CA ALA A 350 13.76 6.20 -26.10
C ALA A 350 14.66 7.03 -27.03
N LEU A 351 15.83 6.48 -27.37
CA LEU A 351 16.83 7.09 -28.27
C LEU A 351 16.45 7.06 -29.76
N ASN A 352 15.17 6.88 -30.08
CA ASN A 352 14.61 6.94 -31.44
C ASN A 352 14.02 8.35 -31.66
N PRO A 353 14.57 9.18 -32.57
CA PRO A 353 14.02 10.50 -32.85
C PRO A 353 12.59 10.42 -33.38
N ARG A 354 11.68 11.21 -32.80
CA ARG A 354 10.28 11.32 -33.19
C ARG A 354 10.01 12.56 -34.03
N THR A 355 8.99 12.47 -34.86
CA THR A 355 8.46 13.55 -35.68
C THR A 355 7.01 13.84 -35.32
N TYR A 356 6.57 15.09 -35.45
CA TYR A 356 5.20 15.49 -35.10
C TYR A 356 4.13 14.79 -35.98
N ASP A 357 4.46 14.52 -37.26
CA ASP A 357 3.52 13.94 -38.22
C ASP A 357 3.08 12.51 -37.84
N GLU A 358 3.88 11.77 -37.05
CA GLU A 358 3.52 10.45 -36.47
C GLU A 358 2.26 10.50 -35.59
N PHE A 359 1.86 11.68 -35.09
CA PHE A 359 0.78 11.82 -34.12
C PHE A 359 -0.44 12.58 -34.65
N VAL A 360 -0.39 13.09 -35.89
CA VAL A 360 -1.50 13.81 -36.52
C VAL A 360 -2.81 12.99 -36.58
N PRO A 361 -2.82 11.67 -36.82
CA PRO A 361 -4.05 10.86 -36.74
C PRO A 361 -4.65 10.84 -35.33
N GLU A 362 -3.82 10.66 -34.30
CA GLU A 362 -4.26 10.66 -32.90
C GLU A 362 -4.83 12.03 -32.51
N ILE A 363 -4.11 13.13 -32.81
CA ILE A 363 -4.56 14.51 -32.55
C ILE A 363 -5.94 14.75 -33.16
N LYS A 364 -6.16 14.35 -34.42
CA LYS A 364 -7.47 14.47 -35.09
C LYS A 364 -8.57 13.66 -34.41
N ALA A 365 -8.24 12.51 -33.81
CA ALA A 365 -9.19 11.71 -33.03
C ALA A 365 -9.69 12.50 -31.81
N PHE A 366 -8.77 13.08 -31.02
CA PHE A 366 -9.13 13.92 -29.87
C PHE A 366 -9.90 15.19 -30.27
N GLN A 367 -9.46 15.87 -31.34
CA GLN A 367 -10.16 17.06 -31.88
C GLN A 367 -11.55 16.77 -32.45
N SER A 368 -11.88 15.51 -32.77
CA SER A 368 -13.22 15.12 -33.20
C SER A 368 -14.26 15.12 -32.08
N VAL A 369 -13.82 15.02 -30.81
CA VAL A 369 -14.70 14.97 -29.64
C VAL A 369 -15.27 16.36 -29.34
N GLN A 370 -16.54 16.57 -29.70
CA GLN A 370 -17.23 17.87 -29.52
C GLN A 370 -17.69 18.12 -28.06
N ASP A 371 -17.90 17.06 -27.28
CA ASP A 371 -18.36 17.15 -25.90
C ASP A 371 -17.61 16.15 -25.00
N TRP A 372 -16.79 16.71 -24.10
CA TRP A 372 -16.10 15.96 -23.05
C TRP A 372 -16.91 15.88 -21.75
N GLY A 373 -18.00 16.65 -21.62
CA GLY A 373 -18.76 16.77 -20.38
C GLY A 373 -17.86 17.19 -19.22
N ARG A 374 -17.69 16.29 -18.24
CA ARG A 374 -16.75 16.49 -17.11
C ARG A 374 -15.32 16.00 -17.36
N LEU A 375 -15.07 15.18 -18.39
CA LEU A 375 -13.77 14.56 -18.69
C LEU A 375 -12.79 15.53 -19.36
N THR A 376 -12.60 16.71 -18.76
CA THR A 376 -11.82 17.82 -19.32
C THR A 376 -10.36 17.82 -18.89
N ASP A 377 -10.01 17.06 -17.86
CA ASP A 377 -8.72 17.16 -17.17
C ASP A 377 -7.78 16.00 -17.55
N ASN A 378 -7.62 15.80 -18.85
CA ASN A 378 -6.86 14.69 -19.41
C ASN A 378 -5.35 14.98 -19.45
N PHE A 379 -4.54 13.92 -19.41
CA PHE A 379 -3.07 14.00 -19.47
C PHE A 379 -2.52 12.95 -20.46
N LEU A 380 -1.33 13.20 -21.00
CA LEU A 380 -0.60 12.23 -21.84
C LEU A 380 0.49 11.53 -21.01
N TRP A 381 0.52 10.20 -21.05
CA TRP A 381 1.52 9.36 -20.36
C TRP A 381 2.92 9.51 -21.00
N SER A 382 3.91 9.82 -20.16
CA SER A 382 5.36 9.65 -20.34
C SER A 382 5.84 8.66 -19.27
N SER A 383 6.66 7.69 -19.60
CA SER A 383 7.30 6.80 -18.63
C SER A 383 8.80 6.79 -18.92
N TYR A 384 9.64 6.77 -17.88
CA TYR A 384 11.06 6.50 -18.03
C TYR A 384 11.27 5.03 -18.41
N ALA A 385 10.48 4.13 -17.82
CA ALA A 385 10.61 2.70 -18.03
C ALA A 385 10.41 2.28 -19.50
N VAL A 386 11.31 1.41 -19.95
CA VAL A 386 11.29 0.84 -21.30
C VAL A 386 10.33 -0.34 -21.36
N TRP A 387 9.07 -0.04 -21.70
CA TRP A 387 7.99 -1.01 -21.88
C TRP A 387 7.90 -1.50 -23.34
N GLN A 388 8.61 -2.57 -23.69
CA GLN A 388 8.46 -3.21 -25.01
C GLN A 388 8.67 -4.72 -24.97
N ASP A 389 8.03 -5.43 -25.90
CA ASP A 389 8.31 -6.84 -26.17
C ASP A 389 9.56 -6.95 -27.07
N GLY A 390 10.62 -7.65 -26.63
CA GLY A 390 11.82 -7.88 -27.44
C GLY A 390 13.14 -7.91 -26.68
N PRO A 391 14.30 -7.67 -27.33
CA PRO A 391 15.58 -7.53 -26.63
C PRO A 391 15.60 -6.28 -25.74
N ARG A 392 16.58 -6.21 -24.83
CA ARG A 392 16.86 -4.99 -24.07
C ARG A 392 17.29 -3.85 -25.00
N MET A 393 16.94 -2.62 -24.63
CA MET A 393 17.34 -1.39 -25.31
C MET A 393 18.33 -0.61 -24.48
N ARG A 394 19.27 0.05 -25.14
CA ARG A 394 20.11 1.07 -24.52
C ARG A 394 19.24 2.25 -24.05
N VAL A 395 19.28 2.56 -22.76
CA VAL A 395 18.73 3.81 -22.22
C VAL A 395 19.66 4.99 -22.50
N GLN A 396 19.11 6.20 -22.38
CA GLN A 396 19.82 7.47 -22.47
C GLN A 396 20.89 7.62 -21.37
N ASN A 397 22.04 8.17 -21.74
CA ASN A 397 23.07 8.54 -20.76
C ASN A 397 22.92 10.01 -20.34
N TRP A 398 22.81 10.29 -19.03
CA TRP A 398 22.75 11.67 -18.49
C TRP A 398 23.90 12.57 -19.00
N PHE A 399 25.09 11.99 -19.25
CA PHE A 399 26.27 12.71 -19.73
C PHE A 399 26.40 12.80 -21.26
N SER A 400 25.57 12.09 -22.04
CA SER A 400 25.57 12.20 -23.51
C SER A 400 24.69 13.35 -23.98
N ASP A 401 25.28 14.39 -24.57
CA ASP A 401 24.53 15.51 -25.18
C ASP A 401 23.78 15.10 -26.45
N ASP A 402 24.26 14.10 -27.20
CA ASP A 402 23.58 13.57 -28.38
C ASP A 402 22.32 12.78 -27.99
N ASP A 403 22.39 11.96 -26.94
CA ASP A 403 21.22 11.28 -26.37
C ASP A 403 20.18 12.33 -25.94
N TRP A 404 20.62 13.33 -25.16
CA TRP A 404 19.73 14.37 -24.64
C TRP A 404 19.13 15.25 -25.74
N LYS A 405 19.83 15.49 -26.85
CA LYS A 405 19.26 16.16 -28.02
C LYS A 405 18.05 15.40 -28.59
N ILE A 406 18.08 14.06 -28.57
CA ILE A 406 16.96 13.21 -29.01
C ILE A 406 15.83 13.25 -27.98
N ILE A 407 16.13 13.07 -26.70
CA ILE A 407 15.12 13.12 -25.62
C ILE A 407 14.38 14.47 -25.63
N LEU A 408 15.11 15.58 -25.68
CA LEU A 408 14.52 16.93 -25.66
C LEU A 408 13.65 17.22 -26.88
N ASN A 409 14.00 16.71 -28.06
CA ASN A 409 13.12 16.73 -29.23
C ASN A 409 11.82 15.95 -28.96
N ASN A 410 11.94 14.71 -28.50
CA ASN A 410 10.81 13.80 -28.32
C ASN A 410 9.80 14.31 -27.29
N VAL A 411 10.26 14.78 -26.12
CA VAL A 411 9.38 15.30 -25.05
C VAL A 411 8.77 16.67 -25.40
N SER A 412 9.43 17.48 -26.23
CA SER A 412 8.85 18.72 -26.75
C SER A 412 7.72 18.44 -27.75
N ILE A 413 7.89 17.42 -28.61
CA ILE A 413 6.82 16.91 -29.48
C ILE A 413 5.68 16.33 -28.63
N GLN A 414 5.97 15.51 -27.62
CA GLN A 414 4.98 14.97 -26.68
C GLN A 414 4.11 16.08 -26.07
N ALA A 415 4.74 17.11 -25.53
CA ALA A 415 4.05 18.25 -24.91
C ALA A 415 3.16 18.97 -25.93
N ARG A 416 3.67 19.23 -27.14
CA ARG A 416 2.90 19.82 -28.24
C ARG A 416 1.69 18.96 -28.64
N VAL A 417 1.86 17.64 -28.73
CA VAL A 417 0.78 16.68 -29.04
C VAL A 417 -0.31 16.75 -27.96
N ALA A 418 0.05 16.67 -26.68
CA ALA A 418 -0.90 16.76 -25.57
C ALA A 418 -1.71 18.08 -25.61
N ARG A 419 -1.04 19.22 -25.86
CA ARG A 419 -1.68 20.53 -26.03
C ARG A 419 -2.71 20.52 -27.17
N GLU A 420 -2.35 19.95 -28.32
CA GLU A 420 -3.21 19.93 -29.52
C GLU A 420 -4.33 18.88 -29.44
N CYS A 421 -4.22 17.88 -28.57
CA CYS A 421 -5.32 17.02 -28.11
C CYS A 421 -6.26 17.70 -27.09
N GLY A 422 -5.95 18.91 -26.62
CA GLY A 422 -6.76 19.65 -25.63
C GLY A 422 -6.58 19.19 -24.18
N PHE A 423 -5.48 18.49 -23.86
CA PHE A 423 -5.18 18.01 -22.52
C PHE A 423 -4.75 19.14 -21.57
N LYS A 424 -4.59 18.85 -20.27
CA LYS A 424 -4.04 19.78 -19.27
C LYS A 424 -2.53 19.68 -19.10
N GLY A 425 -1.93 18.59 -19.57
CA GLY A 425 -0.48 18.41 -19.62
C GLY A 425 -0.07 16.95 -19.72
N LEU A 426 0.98 16.59 -18.99
CA LEU A 426 1.63 15.28 -19.04
C LEU A 426 1.56 14.59 -17.68
N MET A 427 1.42 13.26 -17.68
CA MET A 427 1.79 12.43 -16.54
C MET A 427 3.15 11.83 -16.84
N PHE A 428 4.15 12.02 -15.97
CA PHE A 428 5.46 11.42 -16.09
C PHE A 428 5.68 10.41 -14.96
N ASP A 429 5.61 9.15 -15.33
CA ASP A 429 6.02 8.00 -14.55
C ASP A 429 7.57 7.88 -14.58
N THR A 430 8.19 7.96 -13.41
CA THR A 430 9.64 7.98 -13.21
C THR A 430 10.18 6.64 -12.72
N GLU A 431 9.32 5.64 -12.52
CA GLU A 431 9.75 4.29 -12.12
C GLU A 431 10.50 3.57 -13.24
N GLN A 432 11.36 2.66 -12.81
CA GLN A 432 12.15 1.78 -13.65
C GLN A 432 12.57 0.59 -12.81
N TYR A 433 11.89 -0.54 -12.99
CA TYR A 433 12.10 -1.73 -12.17
C TYR A 433 13.23 -2.62 -12.71
N GLU A 434 13.78 -3.44 -11.83
CA GLU A 434 14.79 -4.44 -12.18
C GLU A 434 14.19 -5.52 -13.11
N GLY A 435 14.93 -5.88 -14.18
CA GLY A 435 14.51 -6.92 -15.12
C GLY A 435 13.75 -6.44 -16.37
N HIS A 436 13.35 -5.16 -16.45
CA HIS A 436 12.78 -4.59 -17.69
C HIS A 436 13.76 -4.61 -18.88
N HIS A 437 13.24 -4.23 -20.04
CA HIS A 437 13.96 -4.18 -21.32
C HIS A 437 14.93 -2.97 -21.41
N ALA A 438 15.50 -2.54 -20.29
CA ALA A 438 16.47 -1.45 -20.19
C ALA A 438 17.90 -2.00 -20.02
N GLU A 439 18.87 -1.35 -20.66
CA GLU A 439 20.30 -1.67 -20.62
C GLU A 439 21.14 -0.39 -20.66
N GLY A 440 22.31 -0.43 -20.01
CA GLY A 440 23.27 0.67 -19.95
C GLY A 440 23.50 1.19 -18.53
N ALA A 441 24.31 2.24 -18.42
CA ALA A 441 24.76 2.81 -17.16
C ALA A 441 23.62 3.27 -16.22
N TRP A 442 22.53 3.78 -16.81
CA TRP A 442 21.43 4.42 -16.09
C TRP A 442 20.12 3.63 -16.20
N HIS A 443 20.24 2.30 -16.33
CA HIS A 443 19.10 1.37 -16.38
C HIS A 443 18.25 1.37 -15.10
N ILE A 444 18.72 2.00 -14.02
CA ILE A 444 17.93 2.55 -12.90
C ILE A 444 18.30 4.04 -12.80
N PRO A 445 17.49 5.00 -13.29
CA PRO A 445 17.90 6.38 -13.58
C PRO A 445 18.48 7.17 -12.42
N PHE A 446 17.89 6.99 -11.24
CA PHE A 446 18.09 7.86 -10.08
C PHE A 446 18.91 7.18 -8.95
N SER A 447 19.41 5.97 -9.21
CA SER A 447 20.25 5.23 -8.27
C SER A 447 21.72 5.47 -8.57
N TYR A 448 22.35 6.29 -7.73
CA TYR A 448 23.80 6.43 -7.73
C TYR A 448 24.50 5.13 -7.33
N LEU A 449 23.88 4.31 -6.47
CA LEU A 449 24.39 3.00 -6.06
C LEU A 449 24.58 2.07 -7.27
N ASN A 450 23.55 1.88 -8.10
CA ASN A 450 23.63 1.05 -9.30
C ASN A 450 24.67 1.59 -10.30
N TYR A 451 24.75 2.91 -10.48
CA TYR A 451 25.78 3.53 -11.31
C TYR A 451 27.20 3.29 -10.77
N LYS A 452 27.40 3.46 -9.46
CA LYS A 452 28.69 3.31 -8.77
C LYS A 452 29.17 1.86 -8.71
N GLU A 453 28.25 0.90 -8.60
CA GLU A 453 28.55 -0.53 -8.54
C GLU A 453 28.93 -1.10 -9.91
N ASP A 454 28.12 -0.87 -10.95
CA ASP A 454 28.38 -1.43 -12.28
C ASP A 454 28.07 -0.50 -13.47
N GLY A 455 27.27 0.54 -13.27
CA GLY A 455 26.80 1.40 -14.36
C GLY A 455 27.91 2.23 -15.01
N TYR A 456 28.90 2.71 -14.25
CA TYR A 456 30.02 3.49 -14.79
C TYR A 456 30.83 2.70 -15.83
N ALA A 457 31.07 1.41 -15.58
CA ALA A 457 31.73 0.53 -16.53
C ALA A 457 30.88 0.31 -17.81
N LYS A 458 29.54 0.29 -17.69
CA LYS A 458 28.60 0.28 -18.83
C LYS A 458 28.51 1.62 -19.58
N ALA A 459 29.17 2.67 -19.10
CA ALA A 459 29.36 3.94 -19.79
C ALA A 459 30.77 4.10 -20.38
N ASP A 460 31.59 3.03 -20.39
CA ASP A 460 33.01 3.05 -20.76
C ASP A 460 33.87 4.00 -19.88
N GLU A 461 33.45 4.24 -18.63
CA GLU A 461 34.15 5.07 -17.67
C GLU A 461 35.13 4.25 -16.82
N ALA A 462 36.33 4.79 -16.55
CA ALA A 462 37.39 4.06 -15.83
C ALA A 462 37.11 3.92 -14.32
N GLU A 463 36.42 4.91 -13.73
CA GLU A 463 36.00 4.97 -12.34
C GLU A 463 34.67 5.74 -12.25
N PRO A 464 33.81 5.47 -11.24
CA PRO A 464 32.55 6.18 -11.10
C PRO A 464 32.77 7.65 -10.71
N ARG A 465 32.05 8.55 -11.38
CA ARG A 465 32.05 9.99 -11.09
C ARG A 465 31.56 10.27 -9.66
N PRO A 466 32.06 11.32 -8.98
CA PRO A 466 31.55 11.73 -7.67
C PRO A 466 30.04 12.05 -7.69
N PHE A 467 29.34 11.74 -6.60
CA PHE A 467 27.89 11.96 -6.47
C PHE A 467 27.47 13.38 -6.86
N GLU A 468 28.17 14.40 -6.37
CA GLU A 468 27.86 15.82 -6.63
C GLU A 468 27.95 16.18 -8.13
N GLU A 469 28.87 15.57 -8.89
CA GLU A 469 28.98 15.77 -10.34
C GLU A 469 27.77 15.16 -11.06
N VAL A 470 27.38 13.95 -10.67
CA VAL A 470 26.20 13.25 -11.21
C VAL A 470 24.92 13.99 -10.87
N ALA A 471 24.74 14.42 -9.61
CA ALA A 471 23.58 15.18 -9.16
C ALA A 471 23.47 16.53 -9.89
N ALA A 472 24.58 17.26 -10.03
CA ALA A 472 24.61 18.52 -10.80
C ALA A 472 24.25 18.30 -12.28
N LYS A 473 24.75 17.22 -12.91
CA LYS A 473 24.38 16.85 -14.28
C LYS A 473 22.89 16.53 -14.39
N ILE A 474 22.34 15.74 -13.48
CA ILE A 474 20.93 15.35 -13.49
C ILE A 474 20.01 16.55 -13.24
N ARG A 475 20.38 17.50 -12.37
CA ARG A 475 19.68 18.80 -12.22
C ARG A 475 19.69 19.61 -13.51
N GLN A 476 20.85 19.75 -14.16
CA GLN A 476 20.95 20.40 -15.47
C GLN A 476 20.00 19.75 -16.50
N ARG A 477 19.90 18.41 -16.51
CA ARG A 477 19.02 17.66 -17.39
C ARG A 477 17.53 17.83 -17.06
N GLY A 478 17.16 17.87 -15.77
CA GLY A 478 15.81 18.22 -15.33
C GLY A 478 15.37 19.60 -15.84
N THR A 479 16.26 20.60 -15.77
CA THR A 479 16.00 21.95 -16.29
C THR A 479 15.84 21.96 -17.81
N GLN A 480 16.66 21.19 -18.53
CA GLN A 480 16.52 21.05 -19.99
C GLN A 480 15.19 20.40 -20.36
N TYR A 481 14.82 19.29 -19.70
CA TYR A 481 13.55 18.58 -19.89
C TYR A 481 12.35 19.52 -19.70
N ALA A 482 12.26 20.18 -18.54
CA ALA A 482 11.13 21.05 -18.23
C ALA A 482 11.00 22.23 -19.20
N ARG A 483 12.12 22.83 -19.65
CA ARG A 483 12.11 23.88 -20.69
C ARG A 483 11.63 23.35 -22.04
N ALA A 484 12.05 22.16 -22.46
CA ALA A 484 11.63 21.56 -23.72
C ALA A 484 10.12 21.22 -23.72
N VAL A 485 9.62 20.71 -22.59
CA VAL A 485 8.20 20.43 -22.37
C VAL A 485 7.37 21.72 -22.35
N CYS A 486 7.77 22.74 -21.58
CA CYS A 486 7.11 24.06 -21.56
C CYS A 486 7.15 24.77 -22.94
N ALA A 487 8.19 24.57 -23.75
CA ALA A 487 8.22 25.10 -25.12
C ALA A 487 7.17 24.45 -26.04
N GLY A 488 6.90 23.15 -25.87
CA GLY A 488 5.81 22.45 -26.56
C GLY A 488 4.43 22.78 -25.99
N PHE A 489 4.33 22.95 -24.67
CA PHE A 489 3.09 23.24 -23.93
C PHE A 489 3.33 24.26 -22.80
N PRO A 490 3.24 25.57 -23.09
CA PRO A 490 3.35 26.60 -22.07
C PRO A 490 2.23 26.50 -21.04
N GLY A 491 2.56 26.62 -19.75
CA GLY A 491 1.60 26.57 -18.64
C GLY A 491 1.01 25.19 -18.37
N LEU A 492 1.66 24.09 -18.81
CA LEU A 492 1.15 22.75 -18.57
C LEU A 492 1.10 22.38 -17.07
N LYS A 493 0.25 21.40 -16.77
CA LYS A 493 0.31 20.64 -15.52
C LYS A 493 1.16 19.38 -15.74
N LEU A 494 2.25 19.22 -15.00
CA LEU A 494 3.10 18.03 -15.03
C LEU A 494 2.83 17.21 -13.77
N LEU A 495 2.04 16.14 -13.90
CA LEU A 495 1.85 15.14 -12.85
C LEU A 495 3.03 14.18 -12.88
N ILE A 496 3.73 13.98 -11.76
CA ILE A 496 4.81 13.00 -11.65
C ILE A 496 4.41 11.91 -10.67
N ILE A 497 4.63 10.65 -11.08
CA ILE A 497 4.52 9.47 -10.22
C ILE A 497 5.84 8.69 -10.26
N PRO A 498 6.24 8.04 -9.16
CA PRO A 498 5.75 8.26 -7.81
C PRO A 498 6.13 9.65 -7.26
N GLY A 499 5.49 10.02 -6.15
CA GLY A 499 5.53 11.34 -5.52
C GLY A 499 6.94 11.96 -5.35
N LEU A 500 7.00 13.28 -5.53
CA LEU A 500 8.21 14.05 -5.88
C LEU A 500 9.48 13.80 -5.06
N TYR A 501 9.37 13.71 -3.74
CA TYR A 501 10.52 13.53 -2.85
C TYR A 501 10.29 12.40 -1.82
N GLU A 502 9.13 11.73 -1.91
CA GLU A 502 8.60 10.89 -0.84
C GLU A 502 9.39 9.58 -0.68
N TRP A 503 9.78 8.96 -1.80
CA TRP A 503 10.56 7.72 -1.78
C TRP A 503 11.98 7.93 -1.23
N THR A 504 12.68 8.97 -1.69
CA THR A 504 14.00 9.35 -1.15
C THR A 504 13.94 9.69 0.35
N ALA A 505 12.80 10.20 0.84
CA ALA A 505 12.58 10.44 2.26
C ALA A 505 12.28 9.15 3.06
N ARG A 506 11.56 8.18 2.48
CA ARG A 506 11.28 6.86 3.10
C ARG A 506 12.52 6.01 3.31
N GLU A 507 13.59 6.25 2.54
CA GLU A 507 14.91 5.63 2.75
C GLU A 507 15.65 6.17 4.00
N GLY A 508 15.03 7.06 4.79
CA GLY A 508 15.48 7.43 6.13
C GLY A 508 16.43 8.63 6.18
N ASP A 509 17.09 8.81 7.33
CA ASP A 509 18.07 9.87 7.56
C ASP A 509 19.48 9.36 7.21
N GLY A 510 20.09 9.95 6.18
CA GLY A 510 21.41 9.55 5.69
C GLY A 510 21.82 10.31 4.42
N PRO A 511 23.09 10.18 3.97
CA PRO A 511 23.60 10.79 2.74
C PRO A 511 22.77 10.38 1.53
N LEU A 512 22.56 11.30 0.57
CA LEU A 512 21.85 10.98 -0.66
C LEU A 512 22.61 9.98 -1.55
N GLU A 513 23.94 9.93 -1.48
CA GLU A 513 24.74 8.97 -2.24
C GLU A 513 24.60 7.52 -1.77
N GLU A 514 24.02 7.28 -0.59
CA GLU A 514 23.76 5.96 -0.02
C GLU A 514 22.31 5.48 -0.30
N LYS A 515 21.56 6.20 -1.14
CA LYS A 515 20.14 5.97 -1.43
C LYS A 515 19.87 5.52 -2.87
N HIS A 516 18.93 4.59 -3.03
CA HIS A 516 18.45 4.12 -4.33
C HIS A 516 17.72 5.22 -5.12
N HIS A 517 17.03 6.14 -4.46
CA HIS A 517 16.46 7.34 -5.08
C HIS A 517 17.28 8.61 -4.78
N GLY A 518 18.58 8.47 -4.52
CA GLY A 518 19.47 9.55 -4.13
C GLY A 518 19.60 10.70 -5.12
N LEU A 519 19.52 10.42 -6.42
CA LEU A 519 19.64 11.42 -7.49
C LEU A 519 18.28 12.04 -7.90
N TYR A 520 17.17 11.49 -7.41
CA TYR A 520 15.82 11.93 -7.78
C TYR A 520 15.52 13.39 -7.35
N PRO A 521 15.88 13.85 -6.13
CA PRO A 521 15.71 15.25 -5.73
C PRO A 521 16.41 16.24 -6.67
N ALA A 522 17.59 15.89 -7.17
CA ALA A 522 18.34 16.74 -8.11
C ALA A 522 17.60 16.91 -9.44
N PHE A 523 16.98 15.84 -9.96
CA PHE A 523 16.16 15.91 -11.18
C PHE A 523 14.93 16.80 -10.97
N ILE A 524 14.20 16.61 -9.87
CA ILE A 524 12.97 17.36 -9.56
C ILE A 524 13.26 18.85 -9.30
N ASP A 525 14.32 19.18 -8.59
CA ASP A 525 14.82 20.56 -8.46
C ASP A 525 15.11 21.17 -9.83
N GLY A 526 15.80 20.43 -10.70
CA GLY A 526 16.07 20.84 -12.06
C GLY A 526 14.80 21.12 -12.86
N VAL A 527 13.79 20.25 -12.73
CA VAL A 527 12.46 20.43 -13.34
C VAL A 527 11.82 21.73 -12.85
N LEU A 528 11.77 21.98 -11.53
CA LEU A 528 11.22 23.19 -10.94
C LEU A 528 11.91 24.48 -11.46
N GLU A 529 13.23 24.44 -11.68
CA GLU A 529 14.03 25.53 -12.28
C GLU A 529 13.78 25.73 -13.78
N GLY A 530 13.29 24.71 -14.49
CA GLY A 530 13.00 24.75 -15.92
C GLY A 530 11.54 25.05 -16.29
N LEU A 531 10.60 24.82 -15.38
CA LEU A 531 9.16 25.09 -15.59
C LEU A 531 8.89 26.60 -15.76
N ASP A 532 8.04 26.95 -16.72
CA ASP A 532 7.56 28.32 -16.90
C ASP A 532 6.69 28.80 -15.71
N GLU A 533 6.38 30.10 -15.66
CA GLU A 533 5.68 30.73 -14.53
C GLU A 533 4.25 30.22 -14.29
N ASN A 534 3.59 29.69 -15.32
CA ASN A 534 2.20 29.22 -15.26
C ASN A 534 2.11 27.70 -15.07
N ALA A 535 3.21 26.97 -15.31
CA ALA A 535 3.25 25.52 -15.18
C ALA A 535 3.27 25.06 -13.70
N THR A 536 2.60 23.95 -13.44
CA THR A 536 2.44 23.36 -12.09
C THR A 536 3.06 21.96 -12.05
N LEU A 537 3.78 21.64 -10.97
CA LEU A 537 4.32 20.30 -10.73
C LEU A 537 3.47 19.57 -9.69
N ILE A 538 2.81 18.48 -10.08
CA ILE A 538 1.91 17.72 -9.20
C ILE A 538 2.60 16.42 -8.80
N GLY A 539 2.77 16.15 -7.51
CA GLY A 539 3.21 14.86 -7.00
C GLY A 539 2.03 13.92 -6.82
N GLY A 540 1.94 12.87 -7.63
CA GLY A 540 1.00 11.78 -7.44
C GLY A 540 1.55 10.79 -6.43
N SER A 541 1.02 10.80 -5.20
CA SER A 541 1.53 9.97 -4.11
C SER A 541 0.95 8.56 -4.14
N GLU A 542 1.76 7.61 -4.56
CA GLU A 542 1.46 6.18 -4.52
C GLU A 542 1.45 5.59 -3.12
N LEU A 543 2.06 6.28 -2.14
CA LEU A 543 2.05 5.87 -0.73
C LEU A 543 0.64 5.86 -0.13
N THR A 544 -0.30 6.54 -0.79
CA THR A 544 -1.71 6.58 -0.42
C THR A 544 -2.56 5.46 -1.03
N TYR A 545 -2.00 4.63 -1.92
CA TYR A 545 -2.73 3.62 -2.71
C TYR A 545 -3.64 2.68 -1.91
N SER A 546 -3.15 2.13 -0.81
CA SER A 546 -3.86 1.18 0.06
C SER A 546 -4.67 1.86 1.17
N GLN A 547 -4.59 3.19 1.30
CA GLN A 547 -5.18 3.93 2.40
C GLN A 547 -6.67 4.20 2.19
N THR A 548 -7.41 4.36 3.27
CA THR A 548 -8.86 4.72 3.25
C THR A 548 -9.18 5.82 4.27
N ARG A 549 -8.53 5.81 5.44
CA ARG A 549 -8.77 6.80 6.51
C ARG A 549 -8.07 8.12 6.19
N TYR A 550 -8.71 9.24 6.51
CA TYR A 550 -8.13 10.58 6.32
C TYR A 550 -6.80 10.78 7.05
N ILE A 551 -6.63 10.22 8.26
CA ILE A 551 -5.40 10.40 9.04
C ILE A 551 -4.17 9.84 8.33
N ASP A 552 -4.28 8.70 7.65
CA ASP A 552 -3.13 8.09 6.96
C ASP A 552 -2.77 8.84 5.68
N ILE A 553 -3.78 9.19 4.85
CA ILE A 553 -3.59 10.01 3.66
C ILE A 553 -3.04 11.41 4.04
N GLY A 554 -3.54 12.00 5.13
CA GLY A 554 -3.06 13.26 5.68
C GLY A 554 -1.63 13.17 6.22
N ASN A 555 -1.22 12.02 6.76
CA ASN A 555 0.17 11.78 7.17
C ASN A 555 1.10 11.62 5.96
N GLU A 556 0.70 10.95 4.88
CA GLU A 556 1.49 10.94 3.63
C GLU A 556 1.59 12.36 3.04
N ARG A 557 0.49 13.14 3.04
CA ARG A 557 0.50 14.56 2.65
C ARG A 557 1.47 15.38 3.51
N ARG A 558 1.51 15.16 4.83
CA ARG A 558 2.50 15.82 5.71
C ARG A 558 3.93 15.44 5.29
N ARG A 559 4.20 14.16 5.06
CA ARG A 559 5.52 13.70 4.60
C ARG A 559 5.90 14.30 3.25
N PHE A 560 4.97 14.49 2.33
CA PHE A 560 5.22 15.20 1.07
C PHE A 560 5.70 16.63 1.30
N ASP A 561 4.94 17.41 2.09
CA ASP A 561 5.27 18.81 2.38
C ASP A 561 6.63 18.90 3.15
N GLU A 562 6.85 18.05 4.16
CA GLU A 562 8.13 17.94 4.91
C GLU A 562 9.31 17.50 4.01
N SER A 563 9.09 16.60 3.05
CA SER A 563 10.14 16.12 2.14
C SER A 563 10.57 17.22 1.16
N ILE A 564 9.64 18.07 0.69
CA ILE A 564 9.95 19.24 -0.13
C ILE A 564 10.78 20.26 0.65
N GLU A 565 10.48 20.49 1.93
CA GLU A 565 11.26 21.40 2.77
C GLU A 565 12.69 20.88 3.01
N LYS A 566 12.83 19.56 3.23
CA LYS A 566 14.07 18.88 3.60
C LYS A 566 15.00 18.54 2.43
N LEU A 567 14.46 18.12 1.29
CA LEU A 567 15.22 17.55 0.17
C LEU A 567 15.34 18.46 -1.05
N SER A 568 14.47 19.46 -1.19
CA SER A 568 14.57 20.40 -2.31
C SER A 568 15.53 21.55 -2.01
N GLY A 569 16.50 21.74 -2.90
CA GLY A 569 17.44 22.85 -2.94
C GLY A 569 17.05 23.97 -3.92
N VAL A 570 15.76 24.14 -4.26
CA VAL A 570 15.27 25.33 -4.98
C VAL A 570 14.65 26.36 -4.02
N SER A 571 14.53 27.60 -4.49
CA SER A 571 13.92 28.68 -3.70
C SER A 571 12.44 28.41 -3.37
N ASP A 572 11.94 28.98 -2.26
CA ASP A 572 10.54 28.87 -1.87
C ASP A 572 9.57 29.31 -2.98
N ALA A 573 9.94 30.30 -3.80
CA ALA A 573 9.12 30.73 -4.93
C ALA A 573 8.90 29.61 -5.97
N LEU A 574 9.90 28.74 -6.17
CA LEU A 574 9.79 27.58 -7.04
C LEU A 574 9.10 26.40 -6.34
N ARG A 575 9.40 26.15 -5.05
CA ARG A 575 8.68 25.15 -4.24
C ARG A 575 7.17 25.42 -4.23
N LYS A 576 6.73 26.68 -4.28
CA LYS A 576 5.31 27.06 -4.38
C LYS A 576 4.59 26.60 -5.67
N LYS A 577 5.30 26.09 -6.69
CA LYS A 577 4.72 25.45 -7.89
C LYS A 577 4.33 23.98 -7.67
N THR A 578 4.67 23.37 -6.52
CA THR A 578 4.29 21.99 -6.22
C THR A 578 2.83 21.89 -5.77
N SER A 579 2.21 20.76 -6.07
CA SER A 579 0.85 20.37 -5.68
C SER A 579 0.85 18.91 -5.28
N PHE A 580 0.06 18.51 -4.29
CA PHE A 580 -0.11 17.10 -3.90
C PHE A 580 -1.37 16.49 -4.52
N ALA A 581 -1.26 15.22 -4.94
CA ALA A 581 -2.38 14.41 -5.41
C ALA A 581 -2.33 12.99 -4.82
N ALA A 582 -3.23 12.70 -3.88
CA ALA A 582 -3.41 11.34 -3.34
C ALA A 582 -3.95 10.39 -4.42
N GLY A 583 -3.34 9.21 -4.50
CA GLY A 583 -3.72 8.12 -5.38
C GLY A 583 -4.37 6.97 -4.61
N ILE A 584 -5.51 6.48 -5.09
CA ILE A 584 -6.17 5.27 -4.57
C ILE A 584 -6.03 4.16 -5.62
N TRP A 585 -5.28 3.10 -5.33
CA TRP A 585 -5.28 1.93 -6.21
C TRP A 585 -6.49 1.06 -5.86
N VAL A 586 -7.32 0.80 -6.86
CA VAL A 586 -8.65 0.18 -6.71
C VAL A 586 -8.55 -1.33 -6.46
N ASP A 587 -7.52 -1.96 -7.01
CA ASP A 587 -7.25 -3.40 -7.04
C ASP A 587 -5.84 -3.73 -6.48
N THR A 588 -5.51 -3.21 -5.28
CA THR A 588 -4.17 -3.24 -4.65
C THR A 588 -3.53 -4.60 -4.39
N ASP A 589 -4.29 -5.69 -4.44
CA ASP A 589 -3.79 -7.06 -4.28
C ASP A 589 -3.83 -7.85 -5.59
N ARG A 590 -4.12 -7.19 -6.72
CA ARG A 590 -4.37 -7.80 -8.04
C ARG A 590 -5.54 -8.78 -8.04
N SER A 591 -6.52 -8.57 -7.15
CA SER A 591 -7.84 -9.19 -7.20
C SER A 591 -8.89 -8.14 -7.58
N TRP A 592 -9.60 -8.40 -8.68
CA TRP A 592 -10.74 -7.60 -9.09
C TRP A 592 -11.85 -8.45 -9.71
N SER A 593 -13.09 -8.04 -9.51
CA SER A 593 -14.24 -8.52 -10.23
C SER A 593 -15.24 -7.39 -10.49
N ASP A 594 -15.61 -7.25 -11.76
CA ASP A 594 -16.71 -6.36 -12.16
C ASP A 594 -18.08 -6.88 -11.71
N SER A 595 -18.23 -8.10 -11.18
CA SER A 595 -19.55 -8.67 -10.84
C SER A 595 -19.68 -9.21 -9.41
N ASP A 596 -18.58 -9.34 -8.67
CA ASP A 596 -18.53 -9.95 -7.34
C ASP A 596 -17.68 -9.11 -6.40
N VAL A 597 -18.34 -8.25 -5.62
CA VAL A 597 -17.70 -7.30 -4.70
C VAL A 597 -16.84 -7.98 -3.63
N THR A 598 -17.07 -9.26 -3.35
CA THR A 598 -16.28 -10.01 -2.34
C THR A 598 -14.85 -10.30 -2.78
N LYS A 599 -14.54 -10.08 -4.07
CA LYS A 599 -13.19 -10.20 -4.64
C LYS A 599 -12.44 -8.86 -4.72
N ASN A 600 -13.07 -7.75 -4.36
CA ASN A 600 -12.51 -6.42 -4.51
C ASN A 600 -12.02 -5.92 -3.13
N VAL A 601 -10.79 -5.39 -3.06
CA VAL A 601 -10.18 -4.92 -1.80
C VAL A 601 -11.03 -3.90 -1.05
N ARG A 602 -11.74 -3.04 -1.80
CA ARG A 602 -12.73 -2.09 -1.26
C ARG A 602 -14.07 -2.32 -1.94
N ASN A 603 -15.14 -2.45 -1.18
CA ASN A 603 -16.50 -2.32 -1.71
C ASN A 603 -16.78 -0.85 -2.12
N PRO A 604 -17.89 -0.55 -2.84
CA PRO A 604 -18.18 0.81 -3.29
C PRO A 604 -18.25 1.88 -2.18
N ALA A 605 -18.65 1.55 -0.95
CA ALA A 605 -18.74 2.52 0.15
C ALA A 605 -17.36 2.83 0.77
N ASP A 606 -16.49 1.84 0.89
CA ASP A 606 -15.10 2.04 1.32
C ASP A 606 -14.29 2.76 0.24
N HIS A 607 -14.57 2.50 -1.05
CA HIS A 607 -14.02 3.24 -2.18
C HIS A 607 -14.49 4.71 -2.18
N GLU A 608 -15.79 4.97 -1.98
CA GLU A 608 -16.34 6.32 -1.80
C GLU A 608 -15.60 7.06 -0.68
N THR A 609 -15.36 6.39 0.45
CA THR A 609 -14.66 6.94 1.62
C THR A 609 -13.19 7.23 1.32
N ALA A 610 -12.49 6.31 0.65
CA ALA A 610 -11.09 6.48 0.26
C ALA A 610 -10.92 7.67 -0.70
N VAL A 611 -11.75 7.76 -1.76
CA VAL A 611 -11.70 8.87 -2.73
C VAL A 611 -12.08 10.21 -2.07
N ARG A 612 -13.10 10.23 -1.19
CA ARG A 612 -13.48 11.44 -0.44
C ARG A 612 -12.36 11.93 0.48
N ASN A 613 -11.63 11.02 1.11
CA ASN A 613 -10.49 11.37 1.98
C ASN A 613 -9.24 11.74 1.18
N ALA A 614 -9.00 11.11 0.02
CA ALA A 614 -8.00 11.53 -0.96
C ALA A 614 -8.25 12.97 -1.40
N PHE A 615 -9.49 13.33 -1.76
CA PHE A 615 -9.85 14.71 -2.07
C PHE A 615 -9.56 15.68 -0.93
N LYS A 616 -9.86 15.33 0.33
CA LYS A 616 -9.59 16.22 1.48
C LYS A 616 -8.09 16.51 1.65
N ALA A 617 -7.21 15.54 1.41
CA ALA A 617 -5.76 15.68 1.54
C ALA A 617 -5.06 16.28 0.29
N SER A 618 -5.62 16.04 -0.89
CA SER A 618 -5.16 16.58 -2.17
C SER A 618 -5.31 18.10 -2.31
N ASP A 619 -4.59 18.68 -3.26
CA ASP A 619 -4.83 20.04 -3.73
C ASP A 619 -5.92 20.05 -4.83
N GLU A 620 -5.55 20.09 -6.11
CA GLU A 620 -6.48 20.11 -7.24
C GLU A 620 -6.96 18.72 -7.67
N TYR A 621 -6.06 17.72 -7.63
CA TYR A 621 -6.31 16.39 -8.18
C TYR A 621 -6.27 15.32 -7.09
N ALA A 622 -7.21 14.39 -7.11
CA ALA A 622 -7.02 13.04 -6.60
C ALA A 622 -7.03 12.08 -7.80
N TRP A 623 -6.47 10.89 -7.66
CA TRP A 623 -6.42 9.93 -8.75
C TRP A 623 -6.72 8.51 -8.30
N ILE A 624 -7.19 7.69 -9.25
CA ILE A 624 -7.37 6.26 -9.05
C ILE A 624 -6.48 5.49 -10.01
N TYR A 625 -5.70 4.55 -9.49
CA TYR A 625 -4.90 3.59 -10.27
C TYR A 625 -5.62 2.24 -10.38
N GLY A 626 -5.30 1.46 -11.41
CA GLY A 626 -5.73 0.06 -11.47
C GLY A 626 -5.25 -0.71 -12.69
N GLU A 627 -5.16 -2.03 -12.52
CA GLU A 627 -4.58 -2.95 -13.50
C GLU A 627 -5.65 -3.86 -14.14
N GLN A 628 -6.68 -4.19 -13.37
CA GLN A 628 -7.78 -5.09 -13.74
C GLN A 628 -9.17 -4.43 -13.66
N SER A 629 -9.25 -3.22 -13.10
CA SER A 629 -10.50 -2.51 -12.82
C SER A 629 -11.05 -1.75 -14.05
N HIS A 630 -11.58 -2.48 -15.04
CA HIS A 630 -11.92 -2.02 -16.41
C HIS A 630 -13.06 -0.98 -16.55
N PHE A 631 -12.99 0.14 -15.82
CA PHE A 631 -14.02 1.18 -15.72
C PHE A 631 -14.37 1.87 -17.04
N LEU A 632 -13.50 1.77 -18.05
CA LEU A 632 -13.67 2.38 -19.37
C LEU A 632 -14.30 1.43 -20.42
N GLY A 633 -14.85 0.28 -19.99
CA GLY A 633 -15.63 -0.60 -20.86
C GLY A 633 -16.94 0.02 -21.40
N ASP A 634 -17.40 -0.47 -22.56
CA ASP A 634 -18.64 0.01 -23.17
C ASP A 634 -19.90 -0.39 -22.38
N ASP A 635 -19.91 -1.63 -21.85
CA ASP A 635 -21.04 -2.29 -21.19
C ASP A 635 -20.75 -2.58 -19.69
N PRO A 636 -20.93 -1.61 -18.78
CA PRO A 636 -20.61 -1.78 -17.37
C PRO A 636 -21.66 -2.64 -16.66
N THR A 637 -21.18 -3.45 -15.73
CA THR A 637 -22.01 -4.25 -14.84
C THR A 637 -22.77 -3.38 -13.80
N PRO A 638 -23.77 -3.94 -13.09
CA PRO A 638 -24.40 -3.26 -11.96
C PRO A 638 -23.40 -2.81 -10.88
N LEU A 639 -22.39 -3.63 -10.57
CA LEU A 639 -21.38 -3.31 -9.55
C LEU A 639 -20.44 -2.19 -10.01
N MET A 640 -20.01 -2.16 -11.28
CA MET A 640 -19.25 -1.03 -11.83
C MET A 640 -20.03 0.29 -11.70
N LEU A 641 -21.34 0.27 -11.96
CA LEU A 641 -22.22 1.43 -11.77
C LEU A 641 -22.29 1.89 -10.30
N GLU A 642 -22.05 1.02 -9.33
CA GLU A 642 -21.95 1.41 -7.91
C GLU A 642 -20.62 2.12 -7.61
N TYR A 643 -19.49 1.65 -8.14
CA TYR A 643 -18.21 2.37 -8.05
C TYR A 643 -18.27 3.73 -8.77
N PHE A 644 -18.98 3.84 -9.89
CA PHE A 644 -19.16 5.11 -10.58
C PHE A 644 -19.96 6.11 -9.73
N ARG A 645 -21.03 5.65 -9.06
CA ARG A 645 -21.78 6.48 -8.08
C ARG A 645 -20.94 6.84 -6.87
N ALA A 646 -20.04 5.95 -6.42
CA ALA A 646 -19.10 6.24 -5.34
C ALA A 646 -18.13 7.37 -5.74
N ASN A 647 -17.57 7.33 -6.96
CA ASN A 647 -16.77 8.43 -7.51
C ASN A 647 -17.57 9.75 -7.53
N GLU A 648 -18.81 9.74 -8.03
CA GLU A 648 -19.64 10.94 -8.06
C GLU A 648 -19.93 11.50 -6.66
N LYS A 649 -20.37 10.67 -5.72
CA LYS A 649 -20.65 11.09 -4.34
C LYS A 649 -19.43 11.63 -3.60
N ALA A 650 -18.24 11.12 -3.89
CA ALA A 650 -17.00 11.59 -3.26
C ALA A 650 -16.68 13.06 -3.58
N HIS A 651 -17.27 13.65 -4.63
CA HIS A 651 -17.12 15.07 -4.98
C HIS A 651 -18.04 16.03 -4.20
N HIS A 652 -18.98 15.51 -3.39
CA HIS A 652 -20.10 16.30 -2.87
C HIS A 652 -19.91 16.88 -1.45
N ASP A 653 -18.73 16.74 -0.84
CA ASP A 653 -18.28 17.43 0.39
C ASP A 653 -16.86 17.99 0.22
#